data_AF-A0A150RBF4-F1
#
_entry.id   AF-A0A150RBF4-F1
#
_cell.length_a   1.000
_cell.length_b   1.000
_cell.length_c   1.000
_cell.angle_alpha   90.00
_cell.angle_beta   90.00
_cell.angle_gamma   90.00
#
_symmetry.space_group_name_H-M   'P 1'
#
loop_
_entity.id
_entity.type
_entity.pdbx_description
1 polymer ?
#
loop_
_entity_poly.entity_id
_entity_poly.type
_entity_poly.pdbx_seq_one_letter_code
_entity_poly.pdbx_strand_id
1 'polypeptide(L)'
;MVLDRSCFGLTLRSGREARAARAWQRARRAALLALALPTISCAASDPMDGAPGDVAEATGADAQALTSPYPIDPRKSLIVTDTDIVSEFTLEDVLQQLVDQANVPGLTPLKLFRQMFDTYRKAGEGLSPSLGPHCDDVVLANPPPAPKGPPPIVLPGLMTESRDGSINGFPVQCSRAVGQEADTDPLAAPPDDGYLATTLVNRFDLASPTGADCGEYRVVFTRRGGHPTLNGGMRNFIIFESRLPNPNPSLGREGCRPIVEFWQSQSDPAKTVQDRAAELRSFYFDGLPGSSPVIHIDRFAAGSGQIRVNDFLRPFPFQQDEWALREFKLSRQCTGGACQLLAIPTPVDDNPAAALFDPAWTDARAVSFRSWFVNNAVESLASAGDINRFDYPTLVPASYASGEALLITNQNNYRIALGPEPSTFRSDIQQKLTSIGSPLTPDQLLARAQTISCSGCHLTKNDEEGGNVEVGLDAPIPFNNLLFTHTSELTEEIEGEPGRTRFQISNLLKEKFLPYREQVMNDFLFGNPVLGFEKANLWTSTQAQLSLTTGWVTEGIQALRIKTPNAWNQVKSAPFSTAGLTPVGNKLTLDFFTSPVQPNPSWLGSLVVLISIPSAGIHNQFVGTTNLSAANQNAFAPVTFTLAAPTVTALNASPSDVSLTIELSVNPGSGPYVVDNVRFTN
;
A
#
# COMPACT_ATOMS: atom_id res chain seq x y z
N MET A 1 -57.50 -22.01 7.76
CA MET A 1 -58.84 -21.68 8.30
C MET A 1 -58.65 -20.51 9.25
N VAL A 2 -58.84 -19.29 8.76
CA VAL A 2 -60.07 -18.48 8.95
C VAL A 2 -60.06 -17.74 10.30
N LEU A 3 -59.83 -16.42 10.19
CA LEU A 3 -60.42 -15.29 10.92
C LEU A 3 -60.14 -15.15 12.44
N ASP A 4 -60.14 -13.99 13.09
CA ASP A 4 -60.12 -12.55 12.77
C ASP A 4 -60.36 -11.82 14.13
N ARG A 5 -59.99 -10.54 14.21
CA ARG A 5 -60.49 -9.50 15.16
C ARG A 5 -60.04 -9.51 16.63
N SER A 6 -59.98 -8.40 17.36
CA SER A 6 -59.73 -6.95 17.18
C SER A 6 -60.12 -6.27 18.52
N CYS A 7 -59.49 -5.12 18.80
CA CYS A 7 -59.99 -3.94 19.54
C CYS A 7 -59.75 -3.77 21.07
N PHE A 8 -58.99 -2.70 21.38
CA PHE A 8 -59.24 -1.52 22.26
C PHE A 8 -59.94 -1.71 23.63
N GLY A 9 -59.61 -1.03 24.74
CA GLY A 9 -58.76 0.12 25.04
C GLY A 9 -59.16 0.76 26.40
N LEU A 10 -58.36 1.74 26.86
CA LEU A 10 -58.60 2.79 27.88
C LEU A 10 -58.47 2.51 29.41
N THR A 11 -57.31 2.95 29.93
CA THR A 11 -57.08 3.98 30.98
C THR A 11 -58.07 4.18 32.13
N LEU A 12 -57.53 4.13 33.36
CA LEU A 12 -57.60 5.18 34.40
C LEU A 12 -56.80 4.73 35.64
N ARG A 13 -55.85 5.54 36.12
CA ARG A 13 -55.61 5.71 37.57
C ARG A 13 -54.73 6.90 37.93
N SER A 14 -55.14 7.50 39.04
CA SER A 14 -54.82 8.78 39.64
C SER A 14 -53.90 8.66 40.87
N GLY A 15 -53.24 9.77 41.23
CA GLY A 15 -52.86 10.15 42.62
C GLY A 15 -51.54 9.56 43.12
N ARG A 16 -50.46 10.36 43.25
CA ARG A 16 -50.04 11.17 44.43
C ARG A 16 -49.83 10.29 45.68
N GLU A 17 -48.70 10.25 46.39
CA GLU A 17 -47.51 11.10 46.55
C GLU A 17 -46.43 10.25 47.25
N ALA A 18 -45.15 10.37 46.86
CA ALA A 18 -44.00 10.28 47.78
C ALA A 18 -42.70 10.63 47.03
N ARG A 19 -41.89 11.50 47.65
CA ARG A 19 -40.63 12.04 47.15
C ARG A 19 -39.59 10.94 46.87
N ALA A 20 -39.20 10.78 45.61
CA ALA A 20 -37.90 10.25 45.20
C ALA A 20 -37.67 10.54 43.70
N ALA A 21 -36.40 10.65 43.30
CA ALA A 21 -35.89 10.69 41.92
C ALA A 21 -36.03 12.02 41.13
N ARG A 22 -35.06 12.93 41.35
CA ARG A 22 -34.51 13.80 40.28
C ARG A 22 -33.01 13.98 40.47
N ALA A 23 -32.24 13.01 39.99
CA ALA A 23 -30.90 13.11 39.44
C ALA A 23 -30.60 11.76 38.81
N TRP A 24 -29.83 11.71 37.72
CA TRP A 24 -29.55 10.54 36.85
C TRP A 24 -30.41 10.46 35.58
N GLN A 25 -30.25 11.46 34.72
CA GLN A 25 -30.51 11.31 33.28
C GLN A 25 -29.54 12.14 32.43
N ARG A 26 -28.27 12.19 32.82
CA ARG A 26 -27.16 12.74 32.02
C ARG A 26 -25.91 11.86 32.16
N ALA A 27 -25.95 10.63 31.66
CA ALA A 27 -24.79 9.75 31.56
C ALA A 27 -24.97 8.60 30.54
N ARG A 28 -25.68 8.83 29.43
CA ARG A 28 -25.82 7.83 28.34
C ARG A 28 -25.72 8.41 26.93
N ARG A 29 -25.03 9.54 26.75
CA ARG A 29 -24.73 10.12 25.42
C ARG A 29 -23.31 10.67 25.29
N ALA A 30 -22.35 10.06 25.98
CA ALA A 30 -20.93 10.39 25.85
C ALA A 30 -20.09 9.10 25.92
N ALA A 31 -20.27 8.22 24.94
CA ALA A 31 -19.39 7.06 24.68
C ALA A 31 -19.64 6.46 23.27
N LEU A 32 -20.00 7.29 22.29
CA LEU A 32 -20.25 6.86 20.90
C LEU A 32 -19.66 7.83 19.85
N LEU A 33 -18.71 8.68 20.26
CA LEU A 33 -17.92 9.51 19.35
C LEU A 33 -16.45 9.48 19.79
N ALA A 34 -15.80 8.35 19.55
CA ALA A 34 -14.39 8.29 19.19
C ALA A 34 -14.39 7.66 17.79
N LEU A 35 -14.79 8.46 16.80
CA LEU A 35 -13.90 8.85 15.70
C LEU A 35 -13.26 7.62 15.06
N ALA A 36 -14.01 7.04 14.11
CA ALA A 36 -13.45 6.37 12.96
C ALA A 36 -12.49 7.35 12.27
N LEU A 37 -11.21 7.22 12.57
CA LEU A 37 -10.11 7.84 11.84
C LEU A 37 -9.60 6.79 10.85
N PRO A 38 -9.42 7.11 9.56
CA PRO A 38 -8.86 6.17 8.60
C PRO A 38 -7.44 5.80 9.03
N THR A 39 -7.19 4.50 9.22
CA THR A 39 -5.83 3.96 9.34
C THR A 39 -5.17 4.04 7.96
N ILE A 40 -3.91 4.50 7.93
CA ILE A 40 -3.15 4.60 6.68
C ILE A 40 -2.16 3.43 6.62
N SER A 41 -2.35 2.54 5.65
CA SER A 41 -1.68 1.23 5.51
C SER A 41 -0.51 1.23 4.52
N CYS A 42 0.15 0.08 4.36
CA CYS A 42 1.17 -0.32 3.40
C CYS A 42 0.81 -0.29 1.90
N ALA A 43 -0.45 -0.07 1.50
CA ALA A 43 -0.77 0.38 0.15
C ALA A 43 -0.67 1.92 0.07
N ALA A 44 -0.49 2.46 -1.14
CA ALA A 44 -0.30 3.89 -1.36
C ALA A 44 -1.35 4.71 -0.59
N SER A 45 -0.92 5.72 0.16
CA SER A 45 -1.81 6.74 0.70
C SER A 45 -2.34 7.59 -0.46
N ASP A 46 -3.43 7.11 -1.06
CA ASP A 46 -4.36 7.80 -1.95
C ASP A 46 -3.76 8.45 -3.22
N PRO A 47 -4.07 7.84 -4.37
CA PRO A 47 -4.80 8.55 -5.40
C PRO A 47 -6.05 7.77 -5.74
N MET A 48 -7.17 8.20 -5.17
CA MET A 48 -8.41 8.18 -5.91
C MET A 48 -8.16 8.68 -7.34
N ASP A 49 -8.90 8.13 -8.30
CA ASP A 49 -9.27 8.80 -9.54
C ASP A 49 -10.02 10.12 -9.21
N GLY A 50 -9.32 11.09 -8.64
CA GLY A 50 -9.85 12.39 -8.25
C GLY A 50 -9.96 13.31 -9.45
N ALA A 51 -10.91 14.25 -9.42
CA ALA A 51 -10.77 15.43 -10.26
C ALA A 51 -9.38 16.03 -9.98
N PRO A 52 -8.64 16.53 -10.99
CA PRO A 52 -7.39 17.22 -10.74
C PRO A 52 -7.70 18.37 -9.76
N GLY A 53 -7.23 18.23 -8.52
CA GLY A 53 -7.65 19.08 -7.40
C GLY A 53 -6.91 20.40 -7.42
N ASP A 54 -7.55 21.51 -7.06
CA ASP A 54 -7.07 22.90 -7.13
C ASP A 54 -5.84 23.25 -6.23
N VAL A 55 -4.98 22.30 -5.89
CA VAL A 55 -3.74 22.61 -5.17
C VAL A 55 -2.78 23.27 -6.15
N ALA A 56 -2.65 24.59 -6.04
CA ALA A 56 -1.65 25.36 -6.75
C ALA A 56 -0.26 24.99 -6.24
N GLU A 57 0.33 23.95 -6.82
CA GLU A 57 1.74 23.64 -6.63
C GLU A 57 2.59 24.62 -7.44
N ALA A 58 3.67 25.13 -6.83
CA ALA A 58 4.65 25.90 -7.56
C ALA A 58 5.21 25.02 -8.69
N THR A 59 5.02 25.45 -9.94
CA THR A 59 5.85 25.00 -11.05
C THR A 59 7.25 25.51 -10.72
N GLY A 60 8.11 24.66 -10.15
CA GLY A 60 9.51 24.99 -10.02
C GLY A 60 10.04 25.35 -11.40
N ALA A 61 10.25 26.65 -11.64
CA ALA A 61 10.94 27.15 -12.83
C ALA A 61 12.41 26.67 -12.88
N ASP A 62 12.85 25.98 -11.83
CA ASP A 62 14.21 25.49 -11.61
C ASP A 62 14.30 23.96 -11.52
N ALA A 63 13.37 23.20 -12.10
CA ALA A 63 13.62 21.80 -12.45
C ALA A 63 14.52 21.74 -13.69
N GLN A 64 15.75 22.23 -13.56
CA GLN A 64 16.84 21.78 -14.42
C GLN A 64 16.93 20.28 -14.16
N ALA A 65 16.67 19.44 -15.17
CA ALA A 65 16.89 18.01 -15.02
C ALA A 65 18.38 17.82 -14.74
N LEU A 66 18.71 17.66 -13.45
CA LEU A 66 20.03 17.26 -13.02
C LEU A 66 20.17 15.82 -13.50
N THR A 67 20.92 15.57 -14.57
CA THR A 67 21.38 14.21 -14.83
C THR A 67 22.20 13.79 -13.62
N SER A 68 21.76 12.76 -12.88
CA SER A 68 22.57 12.25 -11.78
C SER A 68 23.95 11.84 -12.30
N PRO A 69 25.04 12.14 -11.57
CA PRO A 69 26.37 11.68 -11.94
C PRO A 69 26.53 10.15 -11.89
N TYR A 70 25.59 9.42 -11.27
CA TYR A 70 25.59 7.96 -11.15
C TYR A 70 24.17 7.36 -11.20
N PRO A 71 23.99 6.13 -11.71
CA PRO A 71 22.70 5.44 -11.68
C PRO A 71 22.29 5.09 -10.24
N ILE A 72 20.99 4.87 -10.03
CA ILE A 72 20.48 4.34 -8.77
C ILE A 72 20.89 2.86 -8.68
N ASP A 73 21.50 2.47 -7.56
CA ASP A 73 21.72 1.09 -7.16
C ASP A 73 20.58 0.69 -6.20
N PRO A 74 19.64 -0.17 -6.64
CA PRO A 74 18.52 -0.61 -5.81
C PRO A 74 18.93 -1.21 -4.46
N ARG A 75 20.11 -1.83 -4.36
CA ARG A 75 20.61 -2.47 -3.13
C ARG A 75 21.24 -1.46 -2.15
N LYS A 76 21.39 -0.20 -2.55
CA LYS A 76 21.88 0.90 -1.71
C LYS A 76 20.82 1.98 -1.46
N SER A 77 19.93 2.22 -2.41
CA SER A 77 18.96 3.33 -2.36
C SER A 77 17.51 2.92 -2.10
N LEU A 78 17.17 1.64 -2.31
CA LEU A 78 15.79 1.15 -2.16
C LEU A 78 15.66 0.07 -1.09
N ILE A 79 16.63 -0.84 -1.01
CA ILE A 79 16.68 -1.88 0.01
C ILE A 79 18.12 -2.18 0.44
N VAL A 80 18.47 -1.74 1.65
CA VAL A 80 19.81 -1.93 2.22
C VAL A 80 19.80 -3.15 3.13
N THR A 81 20.67 -4.12 2.83
CA THR A 81 20.78 -5.39 3.57
C THR A 81 22.23 -5.74 3.92
N ASP A 82 23.18 -4.83 3.65
CA ASP A 82 24.60 -5.01 3.93
C ASP A 82 24.80 -5.20 5.44
N THR A 83 25.43 -6.31 5.83
CA THR A 83 25.49 -6.75 7.23
C THR A 83 26.18 -5.75 8.15
N ASP A 84 27.20 -5.06 7.65
CA ASP A 84 27.97 -4.02 8.34
C ASP A 84 27.27 -2.66 8.39
N ILE A 85 26.24 -2.41 7.57
CA ILE A 85 25.38 -1.24 7.68
C ILE A 85 24.23 -1.51 8.65
N VAL A 86 23.49 -2.60 8.43
CA VAL A 86 22.30 -2.88 9.25
C VAL A 86 22.66 -3.25 10.69
N SER A 87 23.89 -3.71 10.98
CA SER A 87 24.35 -3.96 12.34
C SER A 87 24.39 -2.72 13.23
N GLU A 88 24.41 -1.51 12.64
CA GLU A 88 24.37 -0.23 13.38
C GLU A 88 22.97 0.11 13.93
N PHE A 89 21.97 -0.73 13.64
CA PHE A 89 20.58 -0.58 14.06
C PHE A 89 20.23 -1.70 15.04
N THR A 90 19.96 -1.34 16.30
CA THR A 90 19.53 -2.30 17.32
C THR A 90 18.05 -2.14 17.64
N LEU A 91 17.40 -3.23 18.06
CA LEU A 91 16.01 -3.17 18.54
C LEU A 91 15.93 -2.30 19.80
N GLU A 92 16.97 -2.34 20.64
CA GLU A 92 17.08 -1.49 21.83
C GLU A 92 17.06 -0.01 21.46
N ASP A 93 17.84 0.43 20.48
CA ASP A 93 17.87 1.83 20.05
C ASP A 93 16.50 2.31 19.57
N VAL A 94 15.80 1.50 18.75
CA VAL A 94 14.47 1.83 18.24
C VAL A 94 13.46 1.96 19.38
N LEU A 95 13.42 0.97 20.28
CA LEU A 95 12.52 1.00 21.43
C LEU A 95 12.87 2.15 22.39
N GLN A 96 14.15 2.41 22.62
CA GLN A 96 14.61 3.51 23.48
C GLN A 96 14.19 4.86 22.93
N GLN A 97 14.34 5.09 21.62
CA GLN A 97 13.86 6.32 21.00
C GLN A 97 12.35 6.54 21.21
N LEU A 98 11.54 5.48 21.04
CA LEU A 98 10.10 5.55 21.27
C LEU A 98 9.76 5.83 22.75
N VAL A 99 10.52 5.23 23.67
CA VAL A 99 10.38 5.45 25.12
C VAL A 99 10.71 6.90 25.50
N ASP A 100 11.80 7.44 24.97
CA ASP A 100 12.24 8.81 25.24
C ASP A 100 11.20 9.82 24.73
N GLN A 101 10.69 9.61 23.51
CA GLN A 101 9.65 10.45 22.91
C GLN A 101 8.31 10.36 23.66
N ALA A 102 7.95 9.18 24.17
CA ALA A 102 6.73 9.01 24.95
C ALA A 102 6.76 9.77 26.28
N ASN A 103 7.97 9.95 26.84
CA ASN A 103 8.21 10.63 28.11
C ASN A 103 7.28 10.10 29.23
N VAL A 104 7.24 8.77 29.36
CA VAL A 104 6.44 8.06 30.37
C VAL A 104 7.35 7.59 31.50
N PRO A 105 7.16 8.08 32.75
CA PRO A 105 8.01 7.68 33.87
C PRO A 105 8.04 6.17 34.09
N GLY A 106 9.24 5.59 34.14
CA GLY A 106 9.46 4.17 34.43
C GLY A 106 9.14 3.21 33.27
N LEU A 107 8.79 3.71 32.09
CA LEU A 107 8.77 2.92 30.86
C LEU A 107 10.23 2.65 30.45
N THR A 108 10.51 1.43 30.00
CA THR A 108 11.82 1.01 29.49
C THR A 108 11.64 0.25 28.17
N PRO A 109 12.68 0.12 27.33
CA PRO A 109 12.62 -0.70 26.11
C PRO A 109 12.09 -2.11 26.38
N LEU A 110 12.60 -2.77 27.43
CA LEU A 110 12.16 -4.10 27.83
C LEU A 110 10.68 -4.15 28.21
N LYS A 111 10.16 -3.15 28.94
CA LYS A 111 8.73 -3.11 29.29
C LYS A 111 7.85 -2.94 28.05
N LEU A 112 8.27 -2.12 27.09
CA LEU A 112 7.54 -1.93 25.83
C LEU A 112 7.55 -3.21 24.98
N PHE A 113 8.70 -3.89 24.87
CA PHE A 113 8.81 -5.17 24.20
C PHE A 113 7.88 -6.22 24.83
N ARG A 114 7.98 -6.41 26.16
CA ARG A 114 7.16 -7.38 26.89
C ARG A 114 5.67 -7.07 26.75
N GLN A 115 5.30 -5.80 26.85
CA GLN A 115 3.92 -5.37 26.64
C GLN A 115 3.40 -5.79 25.27
N MET A 116 4.15 -5.54 24.20
CA MET A 116 3.71 -5.87 22.84
C MET A 116 3.46 -7.38 22.67
N PHE A 117 4.35 -8.22 23.19
CA PHE A 117 4.19 -9.68 23.06
C PHE A 117 3.16 -10.26 24.04
N ASP A 118 2.93 -9.65 25.20
CA ASP A 118 1.91 -10.10 26.17
C ASP A 118 0.48 -9.99 25.59
N THR A 119 0.29 -9.15 24.56
CA THR A 119 -0.99 -9.04 23.83
C THR A 119 -1.40 -10.32 23.09
N TYR A 120 -0.46 -11.25 22.84
CA TYR A 120 -0.74 -12.55 22.25
C TYR A 120 -1.23 -13.60 23.25
N ARG A 121 -1.21 -13.27 24.54
CA ARG A 121 -1.72 -14.12 25.63
C ARG A 121 -3.14 -13.74 25.98
N LYS A 122 -3.89 -14.71 26.49
CA LYS A 122 -5.14 -14.48 27.21
C LYS A 122 -4.89 -13.67 28.49
N ALA A 123 -5.89 -12.93 28.95
CA ALA A 123 -5.81 -12.14 30.17
C ALA A 123 -5.47 -12.97 31.41
N GLY A 124 -5.92 -14.23 31.46
CA GLY A 124 -5.59 -15.17 32.54
C GLY A 124 -4.14 -15.69 32.51
N GLU A 125 -3.42 -15.51 31.41
CA GLU A 125 -2.05 -15.97 31.17
C GLU A 125 -1.02 -14.81 31.10
N GLY A 126 -1.52 -13.57 31.09
CA GLY A 126 -0.73 -12.36 30.97
C GLY A 126 0.24 -12.12 32.12
N LEU A 127 1.33 -11.39 31.84
CA LEU A 127 2.33 -11.03 32.85
C LEU A 127 1.77 -10.11 33.94
N SER A 128 0.91 -9.18 33.56
CA SER A 128 0.23 -8.28 34.48
C SER A 128 -1.00 -7.65 33.81
N PRO A 129 -2.16 -7.58 34.49
CA PRO A 129 -3.35 -6.88 33.98
C PRO A 129 -3.13 -5.38 33.69
N SER A 130 -2.05 -4.79 34.21
CA SER A 130 -1.68 -3.39 33.98
C SER A 130 -0.71 -3.18 32.83
N LEU A 131 -0.22 -4.25 32.19
CA LEU A 131 0.81 -4.13 31.16
C LEU A 131 0.24 -3.65 29.83
N GLY A 132 -0.96 -4.10 29.47
CA GLY A 132 -1.62 -3.76 28.21
C GLY A 132 -2.84 -4.64 27.93
N PRO A 133 -3.39 -4.57 26.71
CA PRO A 133 -4.50 -5.42 26.30
C PRO A 133 -4.05 -6.88 26.05
N HIS A 134 -5.01 -7.79 26.11
CA HIS A 134 -4.84 -9.22 25.82
C HIS A 134 -5.70 -9.66 24.63
N CYS A 135 -5.34 -10.78 23.98
CA CYS A 135 -6.03 -11.19 22.75
C CYS A 135 -7.50 -11.59 22.97
N ASP A 136 -7.92 -11.93 24.19
CA ASP A 136 -9.28 -12.30 24.57
C ASP A 136 -10.06 -11.17 25.27
N ASP A 137 -9.53 -9.95 25.31
CA ASP A 137 -10.24 -8.79 25.86
C ASP A 137 -11.56 -8.51 25.12
N VAL A 138 -11.64 -8.91 23.85
CA VAL A 138 -12.85 -8.84 23.03
C VAL A 138 -13.19 -10.22 22.47
N VAL A 139 -14.27 -10.82 22.97
CA VAL A 139 -14.79 -12.11 22.50
C VAL A 139 -16.05 -11.90 21.65
N LEU A 140 -16.16 -12.60 20.51
CA LEU A 140 -17.33 -12.48 19.64
C LEU A 140 -18.48 -13.36 20.12
N ALA A 141 -19.63 -12.74 20.37
CA ALA A 141 -20.88 -13.46 20.62
C ALA A 141 -21.41 -14.19 19.37
N ASN A 142 -21.15 -13.62 18.18
CA ASN A 142 -21.57 -14.17 16.89
C ASN A 142 -20.38 -14.14 15.93
N PRO A 143 -19.52 -15.16 15.91
CA PRO A 143 -18.38 -15.20 15.00
C PRO A 143 -18.83 -15.31 13.54
N PRO A 144 -18.01 -14.86 12.56
CA PRO A 144 -18.21 -15.13 11.15
C PRO A 144 -18.37 -16.65 10.89
N PRO A 145 -18.99 -17.06 9.77
CA PRO A 145 -19.10 -18.46 9.41
C PRO A 145 -17.73 -19.13 9.36
N ALA A 146 -17.71 -20.42 9.68
CA ALA A 146 -16.52 -21.23 9.53
C ALA A 146 -16.06 -21.17 8.06
N PRO A 147 -14.74 -21.07 7.80
CA PRO A 147 -14.22 -21.05 6.44
C PRO A 147 -14.67 -22.27 5.64
N LYS A 148 -15.06 -22.05 4.37
CA LYS A 148 -15.44 -23.12 3.45
C LYS A 148 -14.23 -24.00 3.14
N GLY A 149 -14.45 -25.28 2.84
CA GLY A 149 -13.39 -26.25 2.54
C GLY A 149 -13.14 -27.25 3.68
N PRO A 150 -12.25 -28.24 3.49
CA PRO A 150 -11.96 -29.25 4.50
C PRO A 150 -11.45 -28.60 5.79
N PRO A 151 -11.88 -29.09 6.97
CA PRO A 151 -11.36 -28.61 8.24
C PRO A 151 -9.85 -28.88 8.34
N PRO A 152 -9.10 -28.08 9.13
CA PRO A 152 -7.70 -28.38 9.42
C PRO A 152 -7.57 -29.81 9.98
N ILE A 153 -6.49 -30.50 9.66
CA ILE A 153 -6.20 -31.82 10.23
C ILE A 153 -5.96 -31.63 11.74
N VAL A 154 -6.91 -32.07 12.57
CA VAL A 154 -6.77 -32.04 14.03
C VAL A 154 -6.04 -33.31 14.49
N LEU A 155 -4.78 -33.16 14.91
CA LEU A 155 -4.03 -34.24 15.55
C LEU A 155 -4.39 -34.32 17.06
N PRO A 156 -4.84 -35.49 17.59
CA PRO A 156 -5.20 -35.63 19.00
C PRO A 156 -4.01 -35.37 19.94
N GLY A 157 -4.20 -34.57 20.99
CA GLY A 157 -3.19 -34.29 22.03
C GLY A 157 -2.36 -33.02 21.81
N LEU A 158 -2.58 -32.30 20.70
CA LEU A 158 -2.10 -30.94 20.49
C LEU A 158 -3.18 -29.92 20.89
N MET A 159 -2.77 -28.76 21.42
CA MET A 159 -3.69 -27.65 21.70
C MET A 159 -4.42 -27.29 20.39
N THR A 160 -5.74 -27.50 20.35
CA THR A 160 -6.58 -27.03 19.25
C THR A 160 -6.53 -25.51 19.25
N GLU A 161 -6.24 -24.92 18.09
CA GLU A 161 -6.17 -23.47 17.94
C GLU A 161 -7.51 -22.83 18.29
N SER A 162 -7.59 -22.24 19.48
CA SER A 162 -8.82 -21.63 19.95
C SER A 162 -8.86 -20.18 19.49
N ARG A 163 -9.96 -19.82 18.81
CA ARG A 163 -10.24 -18.46 18.34
C ARG A 163 -11.06 -17.70 19.37
N ASP A 164 -10.50 -17.62 20.56
CA ASP A 164 -11.20 -17.10 21.73
C ASP A 164 -11.26 -15.57 21.74
N GLY A 165 -10.41 -14.93 20.93
CA GLY A 165 -10.29 -13.49 20.82
C GLY A 165 -10.84 -12.90 19.54
N SER A 166 -10.89 -11.58 19.46
CA SER A 166 -11.19 -10.87 18.23
C SER A 166 -10.54 -9.49 18.16
N ILE A 167 -10.21 -9.10 16.94
CA ILE A 167 -9.77 -7.75 16.60
C ILE A 167 -10.66 -7.31 15.44
N ASN A 168 -11.17 -6.09 15.50
CA ASN A 168 -12.10 -5.52 14.49
C ASN A 168 -13.40 -6.31 14.26
N GLY A 169 -13.84 -7.10 15.25
CA GLY A 169 -14.98 -7.98 15.07
C GLY A 169 -14.69 -9.20 14.17
N PHE A 170 -13.42 -9.56 13.98
CA PHE A 170 -12.99 -10.80 13.33
C PHE A 170 -12.19 -11.65 14.32
N PRO A 171 -12.38 -12.99 14.30
CA PRO A 171 -11.74 -13.88 15.25
C PRO A 171 -10.22 -13.91 15.06
N VAL A 172 -9.48 -14.00 16.17
CA VAL A 172 -8.02 -14.20 16.19
C VAL A 172 -7.64 -15.38 17.06
N GLN A 173 -6.55 -16.07 16.74
CA GLN A 173 -6.01 -17.17 17.54
C GLN A 173 -5.48 -16.66 18.89
N CYS A 174 -5.91 -17.27 19.99
CA CYS A 174 -5.56 -16.78 21.32
C CYS A 174 -5.50 -17.95 22.32
N SER A 175 -4.38 -18.20 23.02
CA SER A 175 -3.07 -17.54 22.94
C SER A 175 -2.22 -18.04 21.75
N ARG A 176 -1.14 -17.33 21.40
CA ARG A 176 -0.11 -17.80 20.46
C ARG A 176 1.24 -18.00 21.15
N ALA A 177 2.06 -18.91 20.60
CA ALA A 177 3.40 -19.22 21.11
C ALA A 177 4.32 -17.99 21.17
N VAL A 178 4.20 -17.07 20.21
CA VAL A 178 4.95 -15.80 20.23
C VAL A 178 4.67 -14.92 21.44
N GLY A 179 3.55 -15.13 22.13
CA GLY A 179 3.32 -14.49 23.41
C GLY A 179 4.38 -14.82 24.46
N GLN A 180 5.08 -15.95 24.34
CA GLN A 180 6.17 -16.34 25.24
C GLN A 180 7.39 -15.42 25.16
N GLU A 181 7.56 -14.67 24.07
CA GLU A 181 8.60 -13.64 23.99
C GLU A 181 8.43 -12.57 25.09
N ALA A 182 7.22 -12.36 25.63
CA ALA A 182 7.06 -11.47 26.77
C ALA A 182 7.82 -11.91 28.05
N ASP A 183 8.18 -13.20 28.18
CA ASP A 183 8.99 -13.68 29.32
C ASP A 183 10.49 -13.47 29.11
N THR A 184 10.93 -13.11 27.90
CA THR A 184 12.36 -13.00 27.57
C THR A 184 12.91 -11.60 27.84
N ASP A 185 14.22 -11.47 27.68
CA ASP A 185 14.92 -10.19 27.61
C ASP A 185 15.82 -10.20 26.36
N PRO A 186 15.28 -9.81 25.20
CA PRO A 186 16.04 -9.84 23.94
C PRO A 186 17.08 -8.72 23.83
N LEU A 187 17.14 -7.83 24.83
CA LEU A 187 18.01 -6.64 24.85
C LEU A 187 19.27 -6.86 25.69
N ALA A 188 19.27 -7.85 26.59
CA ALA A 188 20.47 -8.30 27.28
C ALA A 188 21.50 -8.88 26.28
N ALA A 189 22.75 -9.13 26.68
CA ALA A 189 23.77 -9.80 25.86
C ALA A 189 24.34 -11.04 26.60
N PRO A 190 24.57 -12.20 25.94
CA PRO A 190 24.12 -12.62 24.61
C PRO A 190 22.91 -13.57 24.70
N PRO A 191 21.71 -13.13 24.30
CA PRO A 191 20.57 -14.01 24.16
C PRO A 191 20.58 -14.60 22.75
N ASP A 192 20.59 -15.92 22.65
CA ASP A 192 20.27 -16.64 21.41
C ASP A 192 18.85 -16.30 20.90
N ASP A 193 18.03 -15.68 21.74
CA ASP A 193 16.70 -15.10 21.53
C ASP A 193 16.70 -13.57 21.26
N GLY A 194 17.87 -12.94 21.10
CA GLY A 194 17.98 -11.54 20.71
C GLY A 194 17.51 -11.28 19.26
N TYR A 195 17.32 -10.01 18.91
CA TYR A 195 16.93 -9.58 17.56
C TYR A 195 18.08 -8.83 16.87
N LEU A 196 18.23 -9.03 15.56
CA LEU A 196 19.21 -8.32 14.73
C LEU A 196 18.51 -7.63 13.57
N ALA A 197 18.91 -6.40 13.25
CA ALA A 197 18.42 -5.73 12.05
C ALA A 197 18.96 -6.44 10.80
N THR A 198 18.09 -6.67 9.82
CA THR A 198 18.46 -7.35 8.57
C THR A 198 18.21 -6.49 7.34
N THR A 199 17.29 -5.52 7.42
CA THR A 199 16.86 -4.75 6.26
C THR A 199 16.44 -3.33 6.64
N LEU A 200 16.89 -2.36 5.84
CA LEU A 200 16.29 -1.02 5.72
C LEU A 200 15.62 -0.89 4.35
N VAL A 201 14.44 -0.28 4.28
CA VAL A 201 13.67 -0.16 3.04
C VAL A 201 13.21 1.27 2.83
N ASN A 202 13.40 1.78 1.62
CA ASN A 202 12.79 3.00 1.10
C ASN A 202 11.61 2.63 0.20
N ARG A 203 10.41 3.06 0.58
CA ARG A 203 9.16 2.91 -0.19
C ARG A 203 8.61 4.27 -0.59
N PHE A 204 9.43 5.12 -1.20
CA PHE A 204 8.95 6.35 -1.83
C PHE A 204 7.91 6.07 -2.93
N ASP A 205 7.87 4.87 -3.50
CA ASP A 205 6.78 4.41 -4.37
C ASP A 205 5.40 4.41 -3.70
N LEU A 206 5.35 4.42 -2.36
CA LEU A 206 4.11 4.54 -1.58
C LEU A 206 3.83 5.98 -1.14
N ALA A 207 4.65 6.96 -1.53
CA ALA A 207 4.43 8.35 -1.17
C ALA A 207 3.09 8.83 -1.71
N SER A 208 2.36 9.57 -0.87
CA SER A 208 1.06 10.07 -1.29
C SER A 208 1.19 10.90 -2.57
N PRO A 209 0.43 10.58 -3.64
CA PRO A 209 0.27 11.38 -4.85
C PRO A 209 -0.02 12.86 -4.61
N THR A 210 -0.74 13.18 -3.52
CA THR A 210 -1.05 14.56 -3.14
C THR A 210 0.06 15.25 -2.35
N GLY A 211 1.11 14.53 -1.98
CA GLY A 211 2.20 15.01 -1.14
C GLY A 211 1.87 15.10 0.34
N ALA A 212 0.88 14.36 0.84
CA ALA A 212 0.60 14.29 2.28
C ALA A 212 1.77 13.68 3.09
N ASP A 213 2.49 12.73 2.47
CA ASP A 213 3.65 12.04 3.04
C ASP A 213 4.68 11.73 1.94
N CYS A 214 5.88 11.35 2.36
CA CYS A 214 6.98 10.95 1.48
C CYS A 214 7.16 9.43 1.41
N GLY A 215 6.09 8.68 1.64
CA GLY A 215 6.09 7.23 1.59
C GLY A 215 6.52 6.61 2.90
N GLU A 216 6.95 5.35 2.81
CA GLU A 216 7.20 4.51 3.97
C GLU A 216 8.66 4.08 4.04
N TYR A 217 9.21 4.06 5.26
CA TYR A 217 10.59 3.68 5.53
C TYR A 217 10.62 2.63 6.62
N ARG A 218 11.29 1.50 6.34
CA ARG A 218 11.23 0.32 7.20
C ARG A 218 12.56 0.01 7.86
N VAL A 219 12.51 -0.51 9.08
CA VAL A 219 13.58 -1.33 9.65
C VAL A 219 13.00 -2.69 10.04
N VAL A 220 13.65 -3.76 9.59
CA VAL A 220 13.25 -5.16 9.85
C VAL A 220 14.24 -5.77 10.82
N PHE A 221 13.72 -6.29 11.92
CA PHE A 221 14.47 -7.07 12.91
C PHE A 221 14.07 -8.54 12.82
N THR A 222 15.06 -9.44 12.87
CA THR A 222 14.85 -10.89 12.88
C THR A 222 15.41 -11.50 14.15
N ARG A 223 14.66 -12.45 14.74
CA ARG A 223 15.10 -13.23 15.90
C ARG A 223 16.32 -14.09 15.54
N ARG A 224 17.40 -13.97 16.31
CA ARG A 224 18.68 -14.71 16.11
C ARG A 224 18.47 -16.22 16.08
N GLY A 225 17.62 -16.75 16.96
CA GLY A 225 17.31 -18.17 16.99
C GLY A 225 16.53 -18.69 15.77
N GLY A 226 16.04 -17.80 14.89
CA GLY A 226 15.50 -18.16 13.59
C GLY A 226 16.56 -18.46 12.53
N HIS A 227 17.82 -18.05 12.75
CA HIS A 227 18.92 -18.31 11.83
C HIS A 227 19.09 -19.83 11.66
N PRO A 228 19.15 -20.36 10.42
CA PRO A 228 19.14 -21.81 10.17
C PRO A 228 20.25 -22.59 10.88
N THR A 229 21.35 -21.91 11.22
CA THR A 229 22.48 -22.51 11.94
C THR A 229 22.42 -22.34 13.46
N LEU A 230 21.51 -21.52 14.02
CA LEU A 230 21.53 -21.13 15.42
C LEU A 230 20.46 -21.77 16.30
N ASN A 231 19.23 -22.08 15.83
CA ASN A 231 18.20 -22.68 16.70
C ASN A 231 16.96 -23.26 15.97
N GLY A 232 17.15 -24.11 14.96
CA GLY A 232 16.08 -24.99 14.49
C GLY A 232 14.88 -24.32 13.78
N GLY A 233 15.02 -23.09 13.29
CA GLY A 233 14.00 -22.43 12.46
C GLY A 233 12.88 -21.72 13.22
N MET A 234 13.13 -21.32 14.48
CA MET A 234 12.23 -20.51 15.31
C MET A 234 12.30 -19.02 14.92
N ARG A 235 11.77 -18.71 13.73
CA ARG A 235 11.85 -17.39 13.11
C ARG A 235 10.74 -16.48 13.64
N ASN A 236 11.10 -15.23 13.91
CA ASN A 236 10.15 -14.16 14.20
C ASN A 236 10.74 -12.85 13.67
N PHE A 237 9.89 -11.98 13.12
CA PHE A 237 10.31 -10.68 12.63
C PHE A 237 9.48 -9.57 13.27
N ILE A 238 10.15 -8.48 13.62
CA ILE A 238 9.51 -7.22 14.03
C ILE A 238 9.85 -6.18 12.97
N ILE A 239 8.83 -5.57 12.39
CA ILE A 239 8.98 -4.63 11.30
C ILE A 239 8.40 -3.29 11.75
N PHE A 240 9.22 -2.26 11.75
CA PHE A 240 8.78 -0.89 11.98
C PHE A 240 8.63 -0.23 10.61
N GLU A 241 7.40 0.03 10.18
CA GLU A 241 7.04 0.59 8.89
C GLU A 241 6.55 2.03 9.08
N SER A 242 7.47 2.98 9.07
CA SER A 242 7.18 4.38 9.37
C SER A 242 6.71 5.12 8.13
N ARG A 243 5.57 5.81 8.23
CA ARG A 243 5.13 6.75 7.20
C ARG A 243 5.67 8.14 7.50
N LEU A 244 6.57 8.65 6.64
CA LEU A 244 7.28 9.89 6.88
C LEU A 244 6.49 11.09 6.33
N PRO A 245 6.13 12.09 7.15
CA PRO A 245 5.41 13.27 6.66
C PRO A 245 6.23 14.06 5.65
N ASN A 246 5.52 14.71 4.74
CA ASN A 246 6.15 15.64 3.82
C ASN A 246 6.68 16.87 4.57
N PRO A 247 7.98 17.19 4.48
CA PRO A 247 8.54 18.36 5.16
C PRO A 247 8.02 19.68 4.58
N ASN A 248 7.49 19.68 3.35
CA ASN A 248 6.85 20.84 2.75
C ASN A 248 5.58 20.46 1.94
N PRO A 249 4.44 20.19 2.62
CA PRO A 249 3.21 19.75 1.97
C PRO A 249 2.63 20.76 0.97
N SER A 250 3.00 22.05 1.08
CA SER A 250 2.55 23.09 0.14
C SER A 250 3.10 22.92 -1.28
N LEU A 251 4.16 22.11 -1.44
CA LEU A 251 4.76 21.76 -2.73
C LEU A 251 4.22 20.44 -3.29
N GLY A 252 3.23 19.83 -2.65
CA GLY A 252 2.82 18.46 -2.96
C GLY A 252 4.02 17.51 -2.88
N ARG A 253 4.09 16.50 -3.77
CA ARG A 253 5.18 15.51 -3.74
C ARG A 253 6.58 16.10 -3.89
N GLU A 254 6.74 17.26 -4.50
CA GLU A 254 8.05 17.92 -4.61
C GLU A 254 8.63 18.31 -3.25
N GLY A 255 7.79 18.48 -2.22
CA GLY A 255 8.27 18.66 -0.85
C GLY A 255 9.13 17.49 -0.35
N CYS A 256 8.99 16.30 -0.95
CA CYS A 256 9.77 15.11 -0.62
C CYS A 256 11.14 15.06 -1.30
N ARG A 257 11.45 15.98 -2.23
CA ARG A 257 12.69 15.94 -3.02
C ARG A 257 13.97 15.78 -2.19
N PRO A 258 14.18 16.51 -1.07
CA PRO A 258 15.38 16.32 -0.24
C PRO A 258 15.53 14.90 0.31
N ILE A 259 14.42 14.22 0.62
CA ILE A 259 14.43 12.84 1.12
C ILE A 259 14.78 11.87 -0.01
N VAL A 260 14.24 12.08 -1.21
CA VAL A 260 14.53 11.21 -2.35
C VAL A 260 15.96 11.41 -2.85
N GLU A 261 16.47 12.64 -2.86
CA GLU A 261 17.88 12.96 -3.15
C GLU A 261 18.82 12.32 -2.11
N PHE A 262 18.45 12.34 -0.82
CA PHE A 262 19.20 11.64 0.22
C PHE A 262 19.32 10.14 -0.10
N TRP A 263 18.21 9.48 -0.41
CA TRP A 263 18.23 8.06 -0.77
C TRP A 263 19.00 7.81 -2.06
N GLN A 264 18.90 8.70 -3.05
CA GLN A 264 19.63 8.59 -4.31
C GLN A 264 21.14 8.65 -4.06
N SER A 265 21.56 9.56 -3.18
CA SER A 265 22.97 9.73 -2.83
C SER A 265 23.58 8.49 -2.14
N GLN A 266 22.78 7.53 -1.66
CA GLN A 266 23.32 6.26 -1.14
C GLN A 266 23.93 5.39 -2.25
N SER A 267 23.57 5.65 -3.51
CA SER A 267 24.17 5.01 -4.69
C SER A 267 25.51 5.61 -5.09
N ASP A 268 25.95 6.70 -4.46
CA ASP A 268 27.21 7.36 -4.80
C ASP A 268 28.40 6.40 -4.67
N PRO A 269 29.14 6.09 -5.75
CA PRO A 269 30.29 5.19 -5.67
C PRO A 269 31.45 5.75 -4.84
N ALA A 270 31.50 7.06 -4.58
CA ALA A 270 32.51 7.68 -3.74
C ALA A 270 32.27 7.49 -2.23
N LYS A 271 31.04 7.18 -1.81
CA LYS A 271 30.73 6.95 -0.39
C LYS A 271 31.32 5.64 0.09
N THR A 272 31.92 5.67 1.28
CA THR A 272 32.31 4.45 1.99
C THR A 272 31.09 3.78 2.60
N VAL A 273 31.26 2.54 3.05
CA VAL A 273 30.22 1.81 3.77
C VAL A 273 29.89 2.49 5.09
N GLN A 274 30.92 2.99 5.78
CA GLN A 274 30.81 3.69 7.05
C GLN A 274 30.04 5.00 6.91
N ASP A 275 30.30 5.76 5.84
CA ASP A 275 29.55 6.99 5.54
C ASP A 275 28.07 6.69 5.33
N ARG A 276 27.74 5.67 4.51
CA ARG A 276 26.34 5.24 4.30
C ARG A 276 25.68 4.80 5.60
N ALA A 277 26.37 4.01 6.42
CA ALA A 277 25.84 3.55 7.70
C ALA A 277 25.53 4.72 8.64
N ALA A 278 26.46 5.68 8.78
CA ALA A 278 26.27 6.86 9.60
C ALA A 278 25.12 7.75 9.10
N GLU A 279 25.04 7.97 7.79
CA GLU A 279 23.99 8.77 7.15
C GLU A 279 22.60 8.13 7.30
N LEU A 280 22.47 6.83 7.01
CA LEU A 280 21.23 6.09 7.19
C LEU A 280 20.81 6.07 8.66
N ARG A 281 21.77 5.87 9.58
CA ARG A 281 21.48 5.91 11.00
C ARG A 281 20.96 7.28 11.42
N SER A 282 21.59 8.36 10.97
CA SER A 282 21.13 9.71 11.27
C SER A 282 19.75 9.99 10.67
N PHE A 283 19.48 9.56 9.42
CA PHE A 283 18.14 9.69 8.83
C PHE A 283 17.06 9.01 9.67
N TYR A 284 17.34 7.81 10.20
CA TYR A 284 16.36 7.06 10.97
C TYR A 284 16.13 7.61 12.38
N PHE A 285 17.19 8.06 13.06
CA PHE A 285 17.13 8.45 14.48
C PHE A 285 17.10 9.96 14.72
N ASP A 286 17.69 10.77 13.83
CA ASP A 286 17.76 12.23 13.95
C ASP A 286 16.89 12.96 12.91
N GLY A 287 16.77 12.40 11.69
CA GLY A 287 16.12 13.01 10.53
C GLY A 287 17.09 13.81 9.65
N LEU A 288 16.57 14.39 8.57
CA LEU A 288 17.31 15.32 7.70
C LEU A 288 17.01 16.77 8.11
N PRO A 289 17.81 17.76 7.68
CA PRO A 289 17.45 19.16 7.84
C PRO A 289 16.02 19.44 7.32
N GLY A 290 15.12 19.86 8.21
CA GLY A 290 13.73 20.14 7.88
C GLY A 290 12.77 18.94 7.92
N SER A 291 13.24 17.72 8.19
CA SER A 291 12.40 16.53 8.36
C SER A 291 12.62 15.89 9.73
N SER A 292 11.55 15.38 10.34
CA SER A 292 11.65 14.55 11.56
C SER A 292 12.31 13.19 11.26
N PRO A 293 12.84 12.48 12.27
CA PRO A 293 13.35 11.12 12.09
C PRO A 293 12.29 10.12 11.61
N VAL A 294 12.76 9.05 10.97
CA VAL A 294 11.92 7.91 10.57
C VAL A 294 11.35 7.21 11.81
N ILE A 295 12.17 6.98 12.84
CA ILE A 295 11.72 6.36 14.09
C ILE A 295 11.17 7.47 15.00
N HIS A 296 9.85 7.62 14.98
CA HIS A 296 9.16 8.55 15.85
C HIS A 296 7.80 7.98 16.29
N ILE A 297 7.39 8.22 17.54
CA ILE A 297 6.16 7.67 18.12
C ILE A 297 4.93 7.95 17.26
N ASP A 298 4.80 9.17 16.73
CA ASP A 298 3.70 9.58 15.85
C ASP A 298 3.66 8.82 14.52
N ARG A 299 4.76 8.17 14.11
CA ARG A 299 4.87 7.38 12.87
C ARG A 299 4.19 6.02 13.00
N PHE A 300 3.90 5.61 14.23
CA PHE A 300 3.24 4.34 14.55
C PHE A 300 1.90 4.56 15.26
N ALA A 301 1.41 5.79 15.34
CA ALA A 301 0.11 6.11 15.92
C ALA A 301 -1.03 5.75 14.94
N ALA A 302 -2.28 5.73 15.46
CA ALA A 302 -3.46 5.53 14.61
C ALA A 302 -3.51 6.58 13.47
N GLY A 303 -3.74 6.11 12.24
CA GLY A 303 -3.70 6.97 11.04
C GLY A 303 -2.30 7.25 10.49
N SER A 304 -1.25 6.63 11.02
CA SER A 304 0.11 6.67 10.48
C SER A 304 0.59 5.26 10.11
N GLY A 305 1.90 5.09 9.96
CA GLY A 305 2.58 3.81 9.73
C GLY A 305 2.32 2.77 10.83
N GLN A 306 3.03 1.64 10.81
CA GLN A 306 2.67 0.46 11.58
C GLN A 306 3.87 -0.30 12.11
N ILE A 307 3.62 -1.07 13.18
CA ILE A 307 4.55 -2.09 13.66
C ILE A 307 3.93 -3.44 13.34
N ARG A 308 4.64 -4.32 12.64
CA ARG A 308 4.15 -5.65 12.28
C ARG A 308 5.04 -6.73 12.84
N VAL A 309 4.41 -7.77 13.37
CA VAL A 309 5.09 -8.98 13.85
C VAL A 309 4.74 -10.12 12.93
N ASN A 310 5.75 -10.75 12.36
CA ASN A 310 5.64 -11.86 11.43
C ASN A 310 6.23 -13.11 12.10
N ASP A 311 5.33 -13.93 12.66
CA ASP A 311 5.61 -15.00 13.62
C ASP A 311 5.62 -16.39 12.95
N PHE A 312 6.72 -17.12 13.13
CA PHE A 312 6.87 -18.53 12.75
C PHE A 312 7.33 -19.39 13.94
N LEU A 313 7.09 -18.96 15.18
CA LEU A 313 7.54 -19.70 16.36
C LEU A 313 6.72 -20.99 16.53
N ARG A 314 7.43 -22.12 16.53
CA ARG A 314 6.90 -23.49 16.68
C ARG A 314 7.57 -24.25 17.83
N PRO A 315 7.51 -23.77 19.09
CA PRO A 315 8.09 -24.51 20.19
C PRO A 315 7.24 -25.76 20.45
N PHE A 316 7.82 -26.90 20.84
CA PHE A 316 7.01 -28.03 21.30
C PHE A 316 6.16 -27.59 22.52
N PRO A 317 4.85 -27.91 22.60
CA PRO A 317 4.08 -28.86 21.78
C PRO A 317 3.38 -28.27 20.55
N PHE A 318 3.61 -27.01 20.17
CA PHE A 318 3.02 -26.35 19.01
C PHE A 318 3.65 -26.90 17.70
N GLN A 319 2.95 -27.78 16.98
CA GLN A 319 3.41 -28.32 15.67
C GLN A 319 2.67 -27.76 14.45
N GLN A 320 1.87 -26.71 14.59
CA GLN A 320 1.17 -26.14 13.44
C GLN A 320 2.09 -25.20 12.65
N ASP A 321 2.06 -25.33 11.33
CA ASP A 321 2.74 -24.46 10.36
C ASP A 321 2.15 -23.04 10.28
N GLU A 322 1.28 -22.64 11.20
CA GLU A 322 0.44 -21.46 11.01
C GLU A 322 1.17 -20.18 11.38
N TRP A 323 2.01 -19.74 10.44
CA TRP A 323 2.45 -18.35 10.32
C TRP A 323 1.31 -17.39 10.65
N ALA A 324 1.60 -16.35 11.41
CA ALA A 324 0.71 -15.21 11.52
C ALA A 324 1.44 -13.89 11.40
N LEU A 325 0.71 -12.92 10.86
CA LEU A 325 1.05 -11.52 10.93
C LEU A 325 -0.01 -10.77 11.75
N ARG A 326 0.46 -10.01 12.74
CA ARG A 326 -0.35 -9.01 13.44
C ARG A 326 0.26 -7.65 13.29
N GLU A 327 -0.63 -6.66 13.33
CA GLU A 327 -0.29 -5.26 13.26
C GLU A 327 -0.55 -4.57 14.60
N PHE A 328 0.30 -3.60 14.92
CA PHE A 328 0.25 -2.80 16.12
C PHE A 328 0.37 -1.31 15.79
N LYS A 329 -0.32 -0.49 16.59
CA LYS A 329 -0.10 0.95 16.68
C LYS A 329 0.32 1.31 18.10
N LEU A 330 1.03 2.43 18.25
CA LEU A 330 1.38 3.01 19.54
C LEU A 330 0.30 4.00 19.98
N SER A 331 -0.17 3.87 21.22
CA SER A 331 -1.16 4.75 21.82
C SER A 331 -0.62 5.33 23.13
N ARG A 332 -0.39 6.64 23.15
CA ARG A 332 -0.05 7.37 24.37
C ARG A 332 -1.33 7.84 25.07
N GLN A 333 -1.68 7.21 26.18
CA GLN A 333 -2.91 7.48 26.92
C GLN A 333 -2.59 8.15 28.26
N CYS A 334 -3.25 9.27 28.56
CA CYS A 334 -3.03 10.00 29.80
C CYS A 334 -4.33 10.17 30.58
N THR A 335 -4.35 9.69 31.83
CA THR A 335 -5.49 9.81 32.76
C THR A 335 -5.01 10.44 34.05
N GLY A 336 -5.64 11.55 34.47
CA GLY A 336 -5.30 12.21 35.74
C GLY A 336 -3.84 12.69 35.85
N GLY A 337 -3.18 12.97 34.72
CA GLY A 337 -1.78 13.39 34.66
C GLY A 337 -0.75 12.25 34.58
N ALA A 338 -1.16 10.99 34.81
CA ALA A 338 -0.33 9.82 34.56
C ALA A 338 -0.52 9.36 33.11
N CYS A 339 0.58 9.13 32.40
CA CYS A 339 0.56 8.64 31.03
C CYS A 339 1.12 7.22 30.94
N GLN A 340 0.64 6.47 29.94
CA GLN A 340 1.18 5.18 29.53
C GLN A 340 1.35 5.16 28.02
N LEU A 341 2.35 4.44 27.53
CA LEU A 341 2.47 4.07 26.13
C LEU A 341 2.03 2.62 25.98
N LEU A 342 1.10 2.36 25.07
CA LEU A 342 0.60 1.04 24.78
C LEU A 342 0.88 0.67 23.32
N ALA A 343 1.44 -0.52 23.08
CA ALA A 343 1.33 -1.23 21.81
C ALA A 343 -0.06 -1.87 21.74
N ILE A 344 -0.90 -1.36 20.84
CA ILE A 344 -2.29 -1.79 20.68
C ILE A 344 -2.40 -2.68 19.43
N PRO A 345 -2.84 -3.95 19.57
CA PRO A 345 -3.20 -4.77 18.42
C PRO A 345 -4.29 -4.08 17.60
N THR A 346 -4.05 -3.93 16.31
CA THR A 346 -4.95 -3.26 15.37
C THR A 346 -5.29 -4.22 14.23
N PRO A 347 -6.37 -3.98 13.46
CA PRO A 347 -6.66 -4.80 12.29
C PRO A 347 -5.48 -4.73 11.31
N VAL A 348 -5.22 -5.81 10.58
CA VAL A 348 -4.16 -5.84 9.56
C VAL A 348 -4.67 -5.09 8.34
N ASP A 349 -4.10 -3.91 8.12
CA ASP A 349 -4.54 -3.06 7.03
C ASP A 349 -4.31 -3.74 5.64
N ASP A 350 -5.14 -3.39 4.65
CA ASP A 350 -5.21 -3.98 3.29
C ASP A 350 -5.35 -5.52 3.23
N ASN A 351 -5.76 -6.14 4.34
CA ASN A 351 -6.02 -7.56 4.43
C ASN A 351 -7.50 -7.79 4.80
N PRO A 352 -8.46 -7.61 3.87
CA PRO A 352 -9.87 -7.83 4.17
C PRO A 352 -10.11 -9.26 4.65
N ALA A 353 -11.01 -9.41 5.63
CA ALA A 353 -11.36 -10.73 6.14
C ALA A 353 -12.04 -11.56 5.04
N ALA A 354 -11.52 -12.78 4.78
CA ALA A 354 -12.00 -13.59 3.67
C ALA A 354 -13.50 -13.92 3.75
N ALA A 355 -14.05 -14.06 4.97
CA ALA A 355 -15.48 -14.29 5.17
C ALA A 355 -16.37 -13.23 4.49
N LEU A 356 -15.89 -11.98 4.33
CA LEU A 356 -16.64 -10.92 3.65
C LEU A 356 -16.95 -11.24 2.18
N PHE A 357 -16.12 -12.07 1.54
CA PHE A 357 -16.33 -12.55 0.17
C PHE A 357 -17.38 -13.66 0.05
N ASP A 358 -17.81 -14.26 1.16
CA ASP A 358 -18.84 -15.31 1.15
C ASP A 358 -20.23 -14.73 0.84
N PRO A 359 -20.84 -15.07 -0.32
CA PRO A 359 -22.15 -14.57 -0.70
C PRO A 359 -23.28 -15.07 0.24
N ALA A 360 -23.08 -16.17 0.97
CA ALA A 360 -24.05 -16.69 1.92
C ALA A 360 -24.04 -15.95 3.27
N TRP A 361 -22.98 -15.19 3.57
CA TRP A 361 -22.89 -14.45 4.82
C TRP A 361 -23.64 -13.12 4.74
N THR A 362 -24.69 -12.97 5.55
CA THR A 362 -25.65 -11.85 5.50
C THR A 362 -25.39 -10.76 6.56
N ASP A 363 -24.26 -10.82 7.29
CA ASP A 363 -23.83 -9.73 8.18
C ASP A 363 -23.73 -8.41 7.38
N ALA A 364 -24.18 -7.31 7.99
CA ALA A 364 -24.21 -6.00 7.33
C ALA A 364 -22.82 -5.56 6.83
N ARG A 365 -21.75 -5.96 7.52
CA ARG A 365 -20.36 -5.72 7.08
C ARG A 365 -20.05 -6.45 5.77
N ALA A 366 -20.50 -7.69 5.64
CA ALA A 366 -20.27 -8.51 4.44
C ALA A 366 -21.06 -7.98 3.24
N VAL A 367 -22.33 -7.61 3.46
CA VAL A 367 -23.18 -7.01 2.41
C VAL A 367 -22.62 -5.68 1.94
N SER A 368 -22.23 -4.80 2.87
CA SER A 368 -21.63 -3.50 2.53
C SER A 368 -20.25 -3.65 1.86
N PHE A 369 -19.42 -4.58 2.34
CA PHE A 369 -18.13 -4.88 1.71
C PHE A 369 -18.29 -5.29 0.26
N ARG A 370 -19.17 -6.25 -0.04
CA ARG A 370 -19.36 -6.72 -1.43
C ARG A 370 -19.86 -5.61 -2.35
N SER A 371 -20.75 -4.74 -1.87
CA SER A 371 -21.18 -3.55 -2.62
C SER A 371 -20.03 -2.58 -2.84
N TRP A 372 -19.23 -2.29 -1.80
CA TRP A 372 -18.04 -1.46 -1.92
C TRP A 372 -17.03 -2.06 -2.90
N PHE A 373 -16.78 -3.37 -2.83
CA PHE A 373 -15.83 -4.08 -3.67
C PHE A 373 -16.20 -3.98 -5.15
N VAL A 374 -17.47 -4.23 -5.51
CA VAL A 374 -17.96 -4.07 -6.89
C VAL A 374 -17.81 -2.63 -7.38
N ASN A 375 -18.19 -1.67 -6.55
CA ASN A 375 -18.26 -0.27 -6.96
C ASN A 375 -16.91 0.44 -6.99
N ASN A 376 -15.94 0.02 -6.18
CA ASN A 376 -14.67 0.72 -5.99
C ASN A 376 -13.47 -0.17 -6.34
N ALA A 377 -13.43 -1.42 -5.86
CA ALA A 377 -12.25 -2.26 -6.00
C ALA A 377 -12.09 -2.90 -7.39
N VAL A 378 -13.18 -3.35 -8.03
CA VAL A 378 -13.10 -4.15 -9.28
C VAL A 378 -12.32 -3.44 -10.38
N GLU A 379 -12.57 -2.15 -10.59
CA GLU A 379 -11.91 -1.41 -11.67
C GLU A 379 -10.41 -1.25 -11.43
N SER A 380 -10.01 -0.89 -10.20
CA SER A 380 -8.60 -0.74 -9.81
C SER A 380 -7.86 -2.08 -9.80
N LEU A 381 -8.48 -3.14 -9.29
CA LEU A 381 -7.88 -4.48 -9.33
C LEU A 381 -7.79 -5.03 -10.76
N ALA A 382 -8.69 -4.61 -11.65
CA ALA A 382 -8.65 -4.99 -13.06
C ALA A 382 -7.64 -4.15 -13.87
N SER A 383 -6.95 -3.20 -13.24
CA SER A 383 -6.02 -2.32 -13.93
C SER A 383 -4.78 -3.06 -14.42
N ALA A 384 -4.32 -2.70 -15.62
CA ALA A 384 -3.12 -3.16 -16.34
C ALA A 384 -2.68 -4.65 -16.22
N GLY A 385 -1.63 -4.97 -16.97
CA GLY A 385 -0.94 -6.26 -16.96
C GLY A 385 0.31 -6.28 -16.08
N ASP A 386 0.33 -5.54 -14.97
CA ASP A 386 1.51 -5.42 -14.10
C ASP A 386 1.18 -5.71 -12.62
N ILE A 387 1.96 -6.61 -12.01
CA ILE A 387 1.87 -6.97 -10.58
C ILE A 387 2.18 -5.80 -9.64
N ASN A 388 2.92 -4.81 -10.10
CA ASN A 388 3.22 -3.62 -9.30
C ASN A 388 2.06 -2.63 -9.22
N ARG A 389 1.01 -2.79 -10.06
CA ARG A 389 0.00 -1.75 -10.29
C ARG A 389 -1.44 -2.15 -10.03
N PHE A 390 -1.79 -3.44 -10.04
CA PHE A 390 -3.13 -3.81 -9.57
C PHE A 390 -3.18 -3.67 -8.05
N ASP A 391 -4.09 -2.83 -7.55
CA ASP A 391 -4.27 -2.55 -6.13
C ASP A 391 -5.72 -2.12 -5.86
N TYR A 392 -6.10 -1.96 -4.60
CA TYR A 392 -7.31 -1.25 -4.23
C TYR A 392 -7.17 0.25 -4.55
N PRO A 393 -8.26 0.94 -4.96
CA PRO A 393 -8.19 2.36 -5.37
C PRO A 393 -7.87 3.30 -4.21
N THR A 394 -8.19 2.85 -3.00
CA THR A 394 -7.93 3.46 -1.72
C THR A 394 -7.59 2.31 -0.78
N LEU A 395 -7.07 2.64 0.39
CA LEU A 395 -6.99 1.68 1.47
C LEU A 395 -8.33 0.99 1.67
N VAL A 396 -8.27 -0.33 1.89
CA VAL A 396 -9.46 -1.09 2.24
C VAL A 396 -10.02 -0.48 3.51
N PRO A 397 -11.30 -0.05 3.56
CA PRO A 397 -11.85 0.58 4.75
C PRO A 397 -11.58 -0.27 5.99
N ALA A 398 -11.03 0.35 7.03
CA ALA A 398 -10.53 -0.34 8.22
C ALA A 398 -11.56 -1.28 8.85
N SER A 399 -12.87 -1.01 8.71
CA SER A 399 -13.95 -1.90 9.18
C SER A 399 -14.01 -3.28 8.52
N TYR A 400 -13.30 -3.48 7.41
CA TYR A 400 -13.24 -4.73 6.65
C TYR A 400 -11.94 -5.52 6.88
N ALA A 401 -10.91 -4.87 7.44
CA ALA A 401 -9.61 -5.48 7.72
C ALA A 401 -9.72 -6.61 8.74
N SER A 402 -9.04 -7.73 8.50
CA SER A 402 -9.01 -8.86 9.43
C SER A 402 -8.22 -8.52 10.70
N GLY A 403 -8.43 -9.28 11.77
CA GLY A 403 -7.67 -9.11 13.01
C GLY A 403 -6.23 -9.62 12.95
N GLU A 404 -5.97 -10.56 12.05
CA GLU A 404 -4.65 -11.10 11.76
C GLU A 404 -4.63 -11.67 10.33
N ALA A 405 -3.45 -11.81 9.75
CA ALA A 405 -3.26 -12.65 8.57
C ALA A 405 -2.63 -13.95 9.05
N LEU A 406 -3.17 -15.08 8.61
CA LEU A 406 -2.65 -16.42 8.90
C LEU A 406 -2.13 -17.04 7.62
N LEU A 407 -1.35 -18.11 7.75
CA LEU A 407 -0.96 -18.97 6.63
C LEU A 407 -2.21 -19.23 5.79
N ILE A 408 -2.09 -19.30 4.46
CA ILE A 408 -3.25 -19.52 3.59
C ILE A 408 -3.77 -20.95 3.79
N THR A 409 -4.44 -21.17 4.90
CA THR A 409 -5.52 -22.12 5.07
C THR A 409 -6.71 -21.59 4.26
N ASN A 410 -7.80 -22.36 4.21
CA ASN A 410 -9.03 -21.91 3.56
C ASN A 410 -9.61 -20.60 4.14
N GLN A 411 -9.09 -20.16 5.28
CA GLN A 411 -9.64 -19.10 6.12
C GLN A 411 -9.26 -17.69 5.68
N ASN A 412 -8.16 -17.52 4.95
CA ASN A 412 -7.76 -16.23 4.36
C ASN A 412 -7.90 -16.22 2.85
N ASN A 413 -8.58 -17.21 2.26
CA ASN A 413 -8.67 -17.37 0.82
C ASN A 413 -9.99 -16.83 0.26
N TYR A 414 -9.91 -15.75 -0.52
CA TYR A 414 -11.08 -15.04 -1.04
C TYR A 414 -11.87 -15.86 -2.07
N ARG A 415 -11.18 -16.66 -2.90
CA ARG A 415 -11.81 -17.53 -3.90
C ARG A 415 -12.55 -18.69 -3.24
N ILE A 416 -11.97 -19.30 -2.21
CA ILE A 416 -12.64 -20.36 -1.44
C ILE A 416 -13.85 -19.79 -0.68
N ALA A 417 -13.73 -18.61 -0.08
CA ALA A 417 -14.85 -17.95 0.59
C ALA A 417 -16.00 -17.65 -0.38
N LEU A 418 -15.71 -17.14 -1.58
CA LEU A 418 -16.72 -16.95 -2.64
C LEU A 418 -17.37 -18.28 -3.03
N GLY A 419 -16.56 -19.31 -3.27
CA GLY A 419 -16.97 -20.62 -3.78
C GLY A 419 -17.16 -20.65 -5.30
N PRO A 420 -17.31 -21.87 -5.88
CA PRO A 420 -17.43 -22.06 -7.33
C PRO A 420 -18.86 -21.81 -7.85
N GLU A 421 -19.86 -21.87 -6.98
CA GLU A 421 -21.27 -21.77 -7.37
C GLU A 421 -21.66 -20.38 -7.87
N PRO A 422 -22.64 -20.27 -8.79
CA PRO A 422 -23.19 -18.98 -9.19
C PRO A 422 -23.72 -18.18 -8.00
N SER A 423 -23.39 -16.90 -7.94
CA SER A 423 -23.90 -15.96 -6.93
C SER A 423 -24.06 -14.57 -7.52
N THR A 424 -24.96 -13.76 -6.95
CA THR A 424 -25.13 -12.35 -7.34
C THR A 424 -23.81 -11.60 -7.28
N PHE A 425 -23.00 -11.81 -6.24
CA PHE A 425 -21.71 -11.14 -6.12
C PHE A 425 -20.73 -11.49 -7.26
N ARG A 426 -20.66 -12.77 -7.66
CA ARG A 426 -19.85 -13.19 -8.82
C ARG A 426 -20.38 -12.57 -10.13
N SER A 427 -21.69 -12.53 -10.31
CA SER A 427 -22.33 -11.90 -11.47
C SER A 427 -22.10 -10.39 -11.52
N ASP A 428 -22.16 -9.69 -10.39
CA ASP A 428 -21.94 -8.25 -10.28
C ASP A 428 -20.47 -7.90 -10.61
N ILE A 429 -19.51 -8.70 -10.12
CA ILE A 429 -18.10 -8.58 -10.51
C ILE A 429 -17.95 -8.75 -12.02
N GLN A 430 -18.49 -9.83 -12.59
CA GLN A 430 -18.39 -10.09 -14.03
C GLN A 430 -19.04 -8.97 -14.85
N GLN A 431 -20.19 -8.45 -14.42
CA GLN A 431 -20.87 -7.36 -15.09
C GLN A 431 -20.02 -6.07 -15.07
N LYS A 432 -19.41 -5.74 -13.92
CA LYS A 432 -18.52 -4.58 -13.82
C LYS A 432 -17.27 -4.76 -14.70
N LEU A 433 -16.64 -5.95 -14.71
CA LEU A 433 -15.52 -6.27 -15.60
C LEU A 433 -15.89 -6.10 -17.08
N THR A 434 -17.03 -6.66 -17.50
CA THR A 434 -17.54 -6.49 -18.87
C THR A 434 -17.82 -5.02 -19.19
N SER A 435 -18.36 -4.25 -18.24
CA SER A 435 -18.68 -2.82 -18.46
C SER A 435 -17.46 -1.93 -18.67
N ILE A 436 -16.31 -2.30 -18.09
CA ILE A 436 -15.02 -1.64 -18.31
C ILE A 436 -14.19 -2.32 -19.42
N GLY A 437 -14.77 -3.36 -20.05
CA GLY A 437 -14.16 -4.20 -21.07
C GLY A 437 -12.88 -4.92 -20.65
N SER A 438 -12.76 -5.23 -19.36
CA SER A 438 -11.69 -6.09 -18.85
C SER A 438 -11.94 -7.55 -19.26
N PRO A 439 -10.91 -8.27 -19.77
CA PRO A 439 -11.03 -9.69 -20.13
C PRO A 439 -10.92 -10.62 -18.91
N LEU A 440 -10.70 -10.07 -17.71
CA LEU A 440 -10.54 -10.88 -16.50
C LEU A 440 -11.82 -11.62 -16.14
N THR A 441 -11.66 -12.78 -15.51
CA THR A 441 -12.75 -13.46 -14.81
C THR A 441 -12.84 -12.99 -13.36
N PRO A 442 -13.99 -13.19 -12.67
CA PRO A 442 -14.10 -12.94 -11.23
C PRO A 442 -13.04 -13.68 -10.41
N ASP A 443 -12.64 -14.89 -10.82
CA ASP A 443 -11.61 -15.66 -10.12
C ASP A 443 -10.22 -15.06 -10.28
N GLN A 444 -9.85 -14.60 -11.48
CA GLN A 444 -8.59 -13.90 -11.71
C GLN A 444 -8.54 -12.55 -10.96
N LEU A 445 -9.66 -11.84 -10.88
CA LEU A 445 -9.77 -10.61 -10.09
C LEU A 445 -9.59 -10.87 -8.59
N LEU A 446 -10.23 -11.92 -8.06
CA LEU A 446 -10.05 -12.30 -6.65
C LEU A 446 -8.64 -12.85 -6.39
N ALA A 447 -8.00 -13.49 -7.36
CA ALA A 447 -6.58 -13.85 -7.27
C ALA A 447 -5.70 -12.60 -7.15
N ARG A 448 -5.98 -11.53 -7.91
CA ARG A 448 -5.29 -10.23 -7.75
C ARG A 448 -5.49 -9.66 -6.34
N ALA A 449 -6.75 -9.59 -5.89
CA ALA A 449 -7.09 -9.13 -4.53
C ALA A 449 -6.39 -9.95 -3.43
N GLN A 450 -6.30 -11.27 -3.61
CA GLN A 450 -5.60 -12.16 -2.69
C GLN A 450 -4.10 -11.87 -2.69
N THR A 451 -3.48 -11.73 -3.86
CA THR A 451 -2.02 -11.51 -4.01
C THR A 451 -1.53 -10.25 -3.30
N ILE A 452 -2.35 -9.20 -3.22
CA ILE A 452 -2.01 -7.98 -2.48
C ILE A 452 -2.38 -8.03 -0.99
N SER A 453 -3.07 -9.08 -0.54
CA SER A 453 -3.23 -9.35 0.90
C SER A 453 -1.92 -9.88 1.50
N CYS A 454 -1.73 -9.73 2.81
CA CYS A 454 -0.52 -10.19 3.49
C CYS A 454 -0.26 -11.68 3.23
N SER A 455 -1.28 -12.52 3.44
CA SER A 455 -1.13 -13.98 3.26
C SER A 455 -0.86 -14.37 1.79
N GLY A 456 -1.55 -13.75 0.84
CA GLY A 456 -1.44 -14.08 -0.58
C GLY A 456 -0.15 -13.61 -1.25
N CYS A 457 0.46 -12.52 -0.78
CA CYS A 457 1.75 -12.04 -1.26
C CYS A 457 2.89 -13.01 -0.86
N HIS A 458 2.82 -13.53 0.37
CA HIS A 458 3.86 -14.39 0.91
C HIS A 458 3.77 -15.85 0.46
N LEU A 459 2.57 -16.37 0.10
CA LEU A 459 2.40 -17.75 -0.36
C LEU A 459 1.51 -17.86 -1.60
N THR A 460 2.10 -17.65 -2.76
CA THR A 460 1.45 -17.93 -4.05
C THR A 460 1.06 -19.42 -4.16
N LYS A 461 -0.23 -19.72 -4.19
CA LYS A 461 -0.79 -21.07 -4.40
C LYS A 461 -1.00 -21.33 -5.90
N ASN A 462 -0.44 -22.43 -6.41
CA ASN A 462 -0.30 -22.63 -7.85
C ASN A 462 -1.41 -23.43 -8.52
N ASP A 463 -1.85 -24.57 -7.96
CA ASP A 463 -2.71 -25.51 -8.71
C ASP A 463 -3.85 -26.16 -7.89
N GLU A 464 -4.31 -25.51 -6.81
CA GLU A 464 -5.43 -26.00 -5.99
C GLU A 464 -6.64 -25.05 -6.02
N GLU A 465 -7.80 -25.53 -5.55
CA GLU A 465 -8.96 -24.69 -5.28
C GLU A 465 -8.52 -23.52 -4.39
N GLY A 466 -8.63 -22.29 -4.91
CA GLY A 466 -8.13 -21.09 -4.22
C GLY A 466 -6.71 -20.64 -4.58
N GLY A 467 -6.09 -21.14 -5.66
CA GLY A 467 -4.82 -20.59 -6.17
C GLY A 467 -4.84 -19.07 -6.43
N ASN A 468 -3.69 -18.40 -6.38
CA ASN A 468 -3.58 -16.96 -6.66
C ASN A 468 -2.44 -16.59 -7.62
N VAL A 469 -1.92 -17.56 -8.38
CA VAL A 469 -0.88 -17.31 -9.40
C VAL A 469 -1.43 -16.89 -10.75
N GLU A 470 -2.64 -17.33 -11.09
CA GLU A 470 -3.35 -16.93 -12.30
C GLU A 470 -4.14 -15.65 -12.04
N VAL A 471 -3.44 -14.53 -12.13
CA VAL A 471 -3.97 -13.17 -11.94
C VAL A 471 -4.38 -12.51 -13.26
N GLY A 472 -4.50 -13.27 -14.35
CA GLY A 472 -4.78 -12.73 -15.67
C GLY A 472 -3.66 -11.82 -16.21
N LEU A 473 -2.41 -12.19 -15.93
CA LEU A 473 -1.21 -11.66 -16.56
C LEU A 473 -0.75 -12.61 -17.68
N ASP A 474 0.08 -12.12 -18.61
CA ASP A 474 0.64 -12.94 -19.71
C ASP A 474 1.47 -14.14 -19.21
N ALA A 475 2.03 -14.02 -18.01
CA ALA A 475 2.68 -15.11 -17.30
C ALA A 475 2.20 -15.15 -15.84
N PRO A 476 2.07 -16.35 -15.23
CA PRO A 476 1.78 -16.47 -13.80
C PRO A 476 2.82 -15.75 -12.94
N ILE A 477 2.41 -15.36 -11.73
CA ILE A 477 3.34 -14.79 -10.74
C ILE A 477 4.40 -15.85 -10.39
N PRO A 478 5.70 -15.53 -10.53
CA PRO A 478 6.75 -16.45 -10.13
C PRO A 478 6.67 -16.79 -8.64
N PHE A 479 7.01 -18.03 -8.30
CA PHE A 479 7.14 -18.44 -6.92
C PHE A 479 8.22 -17.62 -6.19
N ASN A 480 7.97 -17.34 -4.91
CA ASN A 480 8.98 -16.78 -4.03
C ASN A 480 10.05 -17.84 -3.68
N ASN A 481 11.30 -17.60 -4.08
CA ASN A 481 12.42 -18.50 -3.81
C ASN A 481 12.85 -18.57 -2.33
N LEU A 482 12.40 -17.63 -1.50
CA LEU A 482 12.56 -17.68 -0.04
C LEU A 482 11.37 -18.34 0.67
N LEU A 483 10.53 -19.04 -0.10
CA LEU A 483 9.27 -19.69 0.29
C LEU A 483 8.19 -18.71 0.73
N PHE A 484 8.47 -17.91 1.76
CA PHE A 484 7.50 -17.06 2.43
C PHE A 484 7.93 -15.60 2.48
N THR A 485 9.07 -15.30 3.12
CA THR A 485 9.49 -13.91 3.36
C THR A 485 10.14 -13.29 2.13
N HIS A 486 10.16 -11.96 2.03
CA HIS A 486 10.86 -11.26 0.95
C HIS A 486 12.30 -10.88 1.31
N THR A 487 12.60 -10.81 2.60
CA THR A 487 13.95 -10.67 3.16
C THR A 487 14.23 -11.90 4.02
N SER A 488 15.50 -12.25 4.18
CA SER A 488 15.93 -13.44 4.91
C SER A 488 17.07 -13.11 5.85
N GLU A 489 17.16 -13.83 6.96
CA GLU A 489 18.30 -13.86 7.86
C GLU A 489 19.52 -14.60 7.28
N LEU A 490 19.38 -15.26 6.13
CA LEU A 490 20.49 -15.84 5.37
C LEU A 490 21.31 -14.76 4.66
N THR A 491 22.62 -14.92 4.63
CA THR A 491 23.54 -13.99 3.95
C THR A 491 24.01 -14.52 2.59
N GLU A 492 24.41 -13.59 1.73
CA GLU A 492 25.12 -13.81 0.46
C GLU A 492 26.33 -12.86 0.40
N GLU A 493 27.39 -13.26 -0.30
CA GLU A 493 28.52 -12.36 -0.60
C GLU A 493 28.06 -11.19 -1.46
N ILE A 494 28.68 -10.01 -1.28
CA ILE A 494 28.44 -8.85 -2.12
C ILE A 494 29.33 -8.94 -3.36
N GLU A 495 28.72 -8.98 -4.55
CA GLU A 495 29.46 -9.02 -5.81
C GLU A 495 30.39 -7.82 -5.95
N GLY A 496 31.68 -8.08 -6.22
CA GLY A 496 32.70 -7.04 -6.36
C GLY A 496 33.32 -6.55 -5.04
N GLU A 497 32.85 -7.03 -3.89
CA GLU A 497 33.31 -6.57 -2.56
C GLU A 497 33.73 -7.74 -1.65
N PRO A 498 34.93 -8.33 -1.84
CA PRO A 498 35.35 -9.55 -1.16
C PRO A 498 35.33 -9.45 0.37
N GLY A 499 34.70 -10.43 1.02
CA GLY A 499 34.64 -10.52 2.49
C GLY A 499 33.52 -9.69 3.13
N ARG A 500 32.74 -8.96 2.33
CA ARG A 500 31.50 -8.32 2.77
C ARG A 500 30.30 -9.19 2.39
N THR A 501 29.32 -9.25 3.29
CA THR A 501 28.09 -9.99 3.07
C THR A 501 26.87 -9.12 3.28
N ARG A 502 25.75 -9.52 2.68
CA ARG A 502 24.44 -8.89 2.85
C ARG A 502 23.36 -9.95 3.05
N PHE A 503 22.26 -9.57 3.68
CA PHE A 503 21.08 -10.43 3.80
C PHE A 503 20.40 -10.65 2.44
N GLN A 504 19.92 -11.87 2.22
CA GLN A 504 19.29 -12.28 0.97
C GLN A 504 17.89 -11.68 0.83
N ILE A 505 17.50 -11.43 -0.42
CA ILE A 505 16.16 -10.97 -0.80
C ILE A 505 15.56 -11.89 -1.87
N SER A 506 14.24 -11.97 -1.89
CA SER A 506 13.50 -12.84 -2.82
C SER A 506 13.71 -12.45 -4.29
N ASN A 507 13.52 -13.43 -5.19
CA ASN A 507 13.46 -13.21 -6.64
C ASN A 507 12.38 -12.19 -7.03
N LEU A 508 11.20 -12.22 -6.41
CA LEU A 508 10.14 -11.25 -6.68
C LEU A 508 10.58 -9.81 -6.36
N LEU A 509 11.31 -9.58 -5.24
CA LEU A 509 11.90 -8.27 -4.98
C LEU A 509 12.93 -7.91 -6.05
N LYS A 510 13.87 -8.82 -6.35
CA LYS A 510 14.97 -8.57 -7.32
C LYS A 510 14.45 -8.26 -8.73
N GLU A 511 13.45 -9.00 -9.19
CA GLU A 511 13.05 -9.05 -10.61
C GLU A 511 11.78 -8.27 -10.93
N LYS A 512 10.93 -7.98 -9.94
CA LYS A 512 9.63 -7.31 -10.15
C LYS A 512 9.52 -6.00 -9.40
N PHE A 513 9.71 -6.02 -8.08
CA PHE A 513 9.38 -4.87 -7.24
C PHE A 513 10.48 -3.80 -7.19
N LEU A 514 11.76 -4.18 -7.10
CA LEU A 514 12.84 -3.20 -7.05
C LEU A 514 13.03 -2.44 -8.37
N PRO A 515 12.98 -3.07 -9.55
CA PRO A 515 13.03 -2.33 -10.82
C PRO A 515 11.91 -1.30 -10.95
N TYR A 516 10.68 -1.65 -10.53
CA TYR A 516 9.56 -0.71 -10.50
C TYR A 516 9.83 0.49 -9.56
N ARG A 517 10.31 0.22 -8.34
CA ARG A 517 10.62 1.28 -7.36
C ARG A 517 11.76 2.19 -7.82
N GLU A 518 12.77 1.61 -8.48
CA GLU A 518 13.87 2.35 -9.09
C GLU A 518 13.35 3.28 -10.18
N GLN A 519 12.47 2.78 -11.04
CA GLN A 519 11.82 3.60 -12.06
C GLN A 519 11.03 4.76 -11.43
N VAL A 520 10.18 4.51 -10.44
CA VAL A 520 9.41 5.57 -9.76
C VAL A 520 10.32 6.64 -9.15
N MET A 521 11.44 6.23 -8.56
CA MET A 521 12.42 7.14 -7.98
C MET A 521 13.17 7.95 -9.04
N ASN A 522 13.57 7.32 -10.15
CA ASN A 522 14.18 8.00 -11.29
C ASN A 522 13.22 9.01 -11.92
N ASP A 523 11.96 8.61 -12.15
CA ASP A 523 10.94 9.44 -12.78
C ASP A 523 10.63 10.68 -11.93
N PHE A 524 10.59 10.53 -10.60
CA PHE A 524 10.41 11.67 -9.70
C PHE A 524 11.62 12.63 -9.68
N LEU A 525 12.84 12.10 -9.69
CA LEU A 525 14.05 12.93 -9.61
C LEU A 525 14.37 13.63 -10.93
N PHE A 526 14.19 12.92 -12.04
CA PHE A 526 14.74 13.27 -13.35
C PHE A 526 13.67 13.41 -14.45
N GLY A 527 12.45 12.92 -14.21
CA GLY A 527 11.34 13.03 -15.15
C GLY A 527 10.76 14.44 -15.22
N ASN A 528 10.03 14.70 -16.32
CA ASN A 528 9.30 15.96 -16.47
C ASN A 528 7.84 15.77 -16.00
N PRO A 529 7.39 16.48 -14.95
CA PRO A 529 6.07 16.24 -14.38
C PRO A 529 4.89 16.59 -15.30
N VAL A 530 5.11 17.45 -16.32
CA VAL A 530 4.09 17.69 -17.35
C VAL A 530 3.99 16.50 -18.29
N LEU A 531 5.14 15.94 -18.68
CA LEU A 531 5.20 14.90 -19.70
C LEU A 531 4.84 13.50 -19.18
N GLY A 532 5.15 13.21 -17.92
CA GLY A 532 4.81 11.96 -17.24
C GLY A 532 3.49 12.01 -16.45
N PHE A 533 2.71 13.09 -16.54
CA PHE A 533 1.39 13.21 -15.89
C PHE A 533 1.36 13.05 -14.36
N GLU A 534 2.50 13.25 -13.70
CA GLU A 534 2.70 13.07 -12.26
C GLU A 534 2.12 14.20 -11.38
N LYS A 535 1.46 15.20 -12.00
CA LYS A 535 0.88 16.35 -11.30
C LYS A 535 -0.51 16.70 -11.79
N ALA A 536 -1.41 16.93 -10.83
CA ALA A 536 -2.75 17.43 -11.10
C ALA A 536 -2.69 18.85 -11.73
N ASN A 537 -3.68 19.16 -12.58
CA ASN A 537 -3.85 20.45 -13.27
C ASN A 537 -2.78 20.88 -14.28
N LEU A 538 -1.72 20.11 -14.49
CA LEU A 538 -0.78 20.38 -15.59
C LEU A 538 -1.37 20.05 -16.96
N TRP A 539 -2.50 19.36 -16.99
CA TRP A 539 -3.30 19.16 -18.18
C TRP A 539 -4.74 19.57 -17.92
N THR A 540 -5.32 20.31 -18.86
CA THR A 540 -6.67 20.86 -18.73
C THR A 540 -7.50 20.57 -19.97
N SER A 541 -8.81 20.44 -19.79
CA SER A 541 -9.77 20.34 -20.88
C SER A 541 -11.04 21.08 -20.49
N THR A 542 -11.65 21.75 -21.47
CA THR A 542 -12.99 22.36 -21.28
C THR A 542 -14.09 21.46 -21.85
N GLN A 543 -13.71 20.42 -22.60
CA GLN A 543 -14.62 19.50 -23.29
C GLN A 543 -14.73 18.15 -22.60
N ALA A 544 -13.71 17.71 -21.86
CA ALA A 544 -13.72 16.41 -21.17
C ALA A 544 -13.42 16.56 -19.69
N GLN A 545 -14.04 15.71 -18.87
CA GLN A 545 -13.61 15.54 -17.49
C GLN A 545 -12.30 14.75 -17.45
N LEU A 546 -11.29 15.33 -16.80
CA LEU A 546 -9.99 14.70 -16.59
C LEU A 546 -9.89 14.15 -15.15
N SER A 547 -9.07 13.13 -14.97
CA SER A 547 -8.58 12.66 -13.67
C SER A 547 -7.21 12.00 -13.85
N LEU A 548 -6.47 11.82 -12.76
CA LEU A 548 -5.30 10.95 -12.76
C LEU A 548 -5.73 9.52 -12.42
N THR A 549 -4.96 8.53 -12.84
CA THR A 549 -5.16 7.11 -12.50
C THR A 549 -3.82 6.44 -12.25
N THR A 550 -3.75 5.48 -11.33
CA THR A 550 -2.52 4.74 -11.00
C THR A 550 -2.47 3.33 -11.52
N GLY A 551 -3.62 2.79 -11.90
CA GLY A 551 -3.74 1.43 -12.36
C GLY A 551 -3.37 1.23 -13.84
N TRP A 552 -3.58 2.25 -14.69
CA TRP A 552 -3.25 2.23 -16.11
C TRP A 552 -2.14 3.23 -16.40
N VAL A 553 -0.90 2.80 -16.20
CA VAL A 553 0.27 3.67 -16.22
C VAL A 553 1.44 2.93 -16.88
N THR A 554 2.18 3.61 -17.74
CA THR A 554 3.38 3.12 -18.44
C THR A 554 4.66 3.81 -17.99
N GLU A 555 4.60 4.98 -17.34
CA GLU A 555 5.72 5.70 -16.73
C GLU A 555 5.30 6.26 -15.35
N GLY A 556 6.22 6.31 -14.38
CA GLY A 556 5.92 6.90 -13.08
C GLY A 556 4.83 6.16 -12.30
N ILE A 557 4.05 6.89 -11.52
CA ILE A 557 2.97 6.35 -10.70
C ILE A 557 1.59 6.73 -11.20
N GLN A 558 1.44 7.73 -12.09
CA GLN A 558 0.14 8.23 -12.53
C GLN A 558 0.07 8.47 -14.05
N ALA A 559 -1.12 8.31 -14.61
CA ALA A 559 -1.44 8.66 -15.99
C ALA A 559 -2.68 9.53 -16.09
N LEU A 560 -2.85 10.25 -17.19
CA LEU A 560 -4.00 11.10 -17.42
C LEU A 560 -5.17 10.33 -18.03
N ARG A 561 -6.27 10.24 -17.28
CA ARG A 561 -7.53 9.64 -17.72
C ARG A 561 -8.51 10.70 -18.25
N ILE A 562 -9.01 10.47 -19.45
CA ILE A 562 -10.08 11.25 -20.11
C ILE A 562 -11.39 10.49 -19.92
N LYS A 563 -12.20 10.89 -18.92
CA LYS A 563 -13.35 10.11 -18.42
C LYS A 563 -14.56 10.12 -19.35
N THR A 564 -15.03 11.30 -19.71
CA THR A 564 -16.29 11.52 -20.45
C THR A 564 -16.04 12.34 -21.70
N PRO A 565 -15.35 11.77 -22.71
CA PRO A 565 -15.05 12.52 -23.92
C PRO A 565 -16.35 12.85 -24.67
N ASN A 566 -16.46 14.10 -25.11
CA ASN A 566 -17.39 14.54 -26.14
C ASN A 566 -16.93 14.04 -27.52
N ALA A 567 -17.69 14.37 -28.57
CA ALA A 567 -17.31 14.00 -29.94
C ALA A 567 -15.93 14.55 -30.36
N TRP A 568 -15.55 15.70 -29.81
CA TRP A 568 -14.24 16.31 -29.97
C TRP A 568 -13.79 16.90 -28.64
N ASN A 569 -12.54 16.65 -28.27
CA ASN A 569 -11.97 17.03 -26.99
C ASN A 569 -10.60 17.63 -27.21
N GLN A 570 -10.29 18.70 -26.47
CA GLN A 570 -8.96 19.28 -26.46
C GLN A 570 -8.39 19.18 -25.04
N VAL A 571 -7.24 18.53 -24.92
CA VAL A 571 -6.51 18.38 -23.67
C VAL A 571 -5.18 19.09 -23.83
N LYS A 572 -4.96 20.15 -23.05
CA LYS A 572 -3.83 21.06 -23.20
C LYS A 572 -2.92 21.01 -21.98
N SER A 573 -1.61 20.90 -22.22
CA SER A 573 -0.59 20.95 -21.17
C SER A 573 -0.34 22.38 -20.69
N ALA A 574 0.13 22.50 -19.46
CA ALA A 574 0.85 23.66 -18.97
C ALA A 574 2.15 23.86 -19.77
N PRO A 575 2.71 25.08 -19.82
CA PRO A 575 4.03 25.31 -20.38
C PRO A 575 5.12 24.54 -19.63
N PHE A 576 6.10 23.98 -20.35
CA PHE A 576 7.24 23.29 -19.78
C PHE A 576 8.56 23.65 -20.49
N SER A 577 9.67 23.36 -19.81
CA SER A 577 11.02 23.57 -20.32
C SER A 577 11.60 22.31 -20.95
N THR A 578 12.38 22.48 -22.04
CA THR A 578 13.17 21.40 -22.65
C THR A 578 14.65 21.42 -22.26
N ALA A 579 15.08 22.32 -21.36
CA ALA A 579 16.48 22.43 -20.96
C ALA A 579 17.10 21.12 -20.44
N GLY A 580 16.30 20.30 -19.74
CA GLY A 580 16.70 18.98 -19.25
C GLY A 580 16.56 17.84 -20.25
N LEU A 581 16.03 18.12 -21.44
CA LEU A 581 15.69 17.12 -22.48
C LEU A 581 16.65 17.18 -23.67
N THR A 582 17.60 18.12 -23.69
CA THR A 582 18.52 18.29 -24.83
C THR A 582 19.63 17.24 -24.84
N PRO A 583 19.99 16.67 -26.01
CA PRO A 583 19.40 16.95 -27.33
C PRO A 583 18.00 16.33 -27.47
N VAL A 584 17.03 17.16 -27.90
CA VAL A 584 15.66 16.74 -28.14
C VAL A 584 15.59 16.02 -29.48
N GLY A 585 15.10 14.78 -29.48
CA GLY A 585 14.98 13.97 -30.69
C GLY A 585 13.91 14.46 -31.67
N ASN A 586 13.88 13.85 -32.86
CA ASN A 586 12.97 14.25 -33.95
C ASN A 586 11.61 13.55 -33.91
N LYS A 587 11.32 12.73 -32.91
CA LYS A 587 10.03 12.07 -32.71
C LYS A 587 9.40 12.52 -31.41
N LEU A 588 8.08 12.68 -31.43
CA LEU A 588 7.24 12.82 -30.25
C LEU A 588 6.42 11.54 -30.10
N THR A 589 6.57 10.85 -28.97
CA THR A 589 5.80 9.64 -28.64
C THR A 589 4.98 9.87 -27.39
N LEU A 590 3.78 9.32 -27.35
CA LEU A 590 2.94 9.20 -26.16
C LEU A 590 2.35 7.79 -26.12
N ASP A 591 2.18 7.22 -24.94
CA ASP A 591 1.51 5.95 -24.78
C ASP A 591 0.00 6.21 -24.62
N PHE A 592 -0.82 5.58 -25.46
CA PHE A 592 -2.26 5.82 -25.50
C PHE A 592 -3.03 4.52 -25.24
N PHE A 593 -3.88 4.52 -24.22
CA PHE A 593 -4.80 3.43 -23.91
C PHE A 593 -6.11 3.62 -24.66
N THR A 594 -6.46 2.64 -25.50
CA THR A 594 -7.73 2.65 -26.24
C THR A 594 -8.80 1.87 -25.49
N SER A 595 -9.88 2.54 -25.08
CA SER A 595 -10.98 1.87 -24.37
C SER A 595 -11.62 0.77 -25.21
N PRO A 596 -11.95 -0.39 -24.61
CA PRO A 596 -12.83 -1.39 -25.24
C PRO A 596 -14.30 -0.95 -25.32
N VAL A 597 -14.70 0.08 -24.57
CA VAL A 597 -16.08 0.61 -24.62
C VAL A 597 -16.21 1.53 -25.84
N GLN A 598 -16.77 0.98 -26.92
CA GLN A 598 -16.86 1.64 -28.22
C GLN A 598 -18.29 1.51 -28.78
N PRO A 599 -19.13 2.57 -28.69
CA PRO A 599 -20.50 2.54 -29.22
C PRO A 599 -20.57 2.23 -30.72
N ASN A 600 -19.55 2.63 -31.47
CA ASN A 600 -19.36 2.25 -32.87
C ASN A 600 -17.97 1.61 -33.06
N PRO A 601 -17.89 0.28 -33.17
CA PRO A 601 -16.61 -0.41 -33.31
C PRO A 601 -15.96 -0.26 -34.70
N SER A 602 -16.66 0.27 -35.70
CA SER A 602 -16.10 0.47 -37.05
C SER A 602 -15.16 1.69 -37.16
N TRP A 603 -15.31 2.66 -36.25
CA TRP A 603 -14.45 3.83 -36.18
C TRP A 603 -14.23 4.22 -34.71
N LEU A 604 -13.02 4.00 -34.19
CA LEU A 604 -12.72 4.24 -32.77
C LEU A 604 -12.35 5.69 -32.46
N GLY A 605 -12.11 6.48 -33.51
CA GLY A 605 -11.74 7.88 -33.42
C GLY A 605 -10.38 8.21 -34.03
N SER A 606 -9.93 9.43 -33.79
CA SER A 606 -8.61 9.92 -34.20
C SER A 606 -7.97 10.75 -33.09
N LEU A 607 -6.65 10.61 -32.96
CA LEU A 607 -5.80 11.40 -32.09
C LEU A 607 -5.01 12.39 -32.96
N VAL A 608 -4.96 13.66 -32.56
CA VAL A 608 -4.14 14.70 -33.17
C VAL A 608 -3.27 15.35 -32.09
N VAL A 609 -2.02 15.66 -32.42
CA VAL A 609 -1.13 16.40 -31.54
C VAL A 609 -0.71 17.72 -32.18
N LEU A 610 -0.79 18.79 -31.39
CA LEU A 610 -0.30 20.13 -31.72
C LEU A 610 0.78 20.55 -30.72
N ILE A 611 1.72 21.37 -31.17
CA ILE A 611 2.78 21.95 -30.34
C ILE A 611 2.85 23.46 -30.49
N SER A 612 3.11 24.17 -29.38
CA SER A 612 3.37 25.61 -29.37
C SER A 612 4.67 25.91 -28.65
N ILE A 613 5.47 26.82 -29.22
CA ILE A 613 6.70 27.38 -28.65
C ILE A 613 6.66 28.90 -28.95
N PRO A 614 5.91 29.70 -28.16
CA PRO A 614 5.70 31.11 -28.42
C PRO A 614 6.99 31.92 -28.59
N SER A 615 8.02 31.64 -27.79
CA SER A 615 9.36 32.24 -27.85
C SER A 615 10.05 32.04 -29.20
N ALA A 616 9.69 31.01 -29.95
CA ALA A 616 10.18 30.71 -31.30
C ALA A 616 9.17 31.07 -32.41
N GLY A 617 8.05 31.72 -32.08
CA GLY A 617 6.99 32.07 -33.04
C GLY A 617 6.18 30.87 -33.55
N ILE A 618 6.27 29.71 -32.88
CA ILE A 618 5.54 28.49 -33.25
C ILE A 618 4.24 28.44 -32.44
N HIS A 619 3.09 28.41 -33.11
CA HIS A 619 1.77 28.39 -32.46
C HIS A 619 0.87 27.32 -33.07
N ASN A 620 0.33 26.43 -32.22
CA ASN A 620 -0.58 25.34 -32.60
C ASN A 620 -0.11 24.59 -33.84
N GLN A 621 1.20 24.37 -33.96
CA GLN A 621 1.77 23.70 -35.11
C GLN A 621 1.33 22.23 -35.07
N PHE A 622 0.72 21.79 -36.17
CA PHE A 622 0.33 20.40 -36.35
C PHE A 622 1.57 19.49 -36.33
N VAL A 623 1.57 18.51 -35.44
CA VAL A 623 2.62 17.49 -35.33
C VAL A 623 2.24 16.23 -36.10
N GLY A 624 1.01 15.75 -35.93
CA GLY A 624 0.53 14.56 -36.62
C GLY A 624 -0.85 14.12 -36.19
N THR A 625 -1.38 13.12 -36.90
CA THR A 625 -2.65 12.46 -36.60
C THR A 625 -2.51 10.94 -36.70
N THR A 626 -3.21 10.23 -35.82
CA THR A 626 -3.32 8.78 -35.84
C THR A 626 -4.79 8.37 -35.80
N ASN A 627 -5.17 7.42 -36.65
CA ASN A 627 -6.48 6.77 -36.60
C ASN A 627 -6.45 5.64 -35.55
N LEU A 628 -7.36 5.68 -34.59
CA LEU A 628 -7.42 4.74 -33.48
C LEU A 628 -8.02 3.39 -33.87
N SER A 629 -8.69 3.27 -35.03
CA SER A 629 -9.31 2.02 -35.48
C SER A 629 -8.34 0.87 -35.72
N ALA A 630 -7.04 1.15 -35.86
CA ALA A 630 -6.00 0.12 -35.97
C ALA A 630 -5.37 -0.26 -34.62
N ALA A 631 -5.74 0.43 -33.52
CA ALA A 631 -5.17 0.17 -32.21
C ALA A 631 -5.84 -1.04 -31.54
N ASN A 632 -5.05 -1.78 -30.76
CA ASN A 632 -5.58 -2.80 -29.86
C ASN A 632 -6.41 -2.11 -28.77
N GLN A 633 -7.62 -2.59 -28.55
CA GLN A 633 -8.47 -2.14 -27.45
C GLN A 633 -8.00 -2.78 -26.14
N ASN A 634 -8.30 -2.12 -25.03
CA ASN A 634 -7.93 -2.53 -23.67
C ASN A 634 -6.40 -2.71 -23.47
N ALA A 635 -5.61 -1.93 -24.20
CA ALA A 635 -4.16 -1.94 -24.09
C ALA A 635 -3.59 -0.54 -24.39
N PHE A 636 -2.41 -0.26 -23.83
CA PHE A 636 -1.59 0.86 -24.26
C PHE A 636 -0.89 0.52 -25.57
N ALA A 637 -0.79 1.51 -26.45
CA ALA A 637 0.06 1.47 -27.62
C ALA A 637 0.84 2.78 -27.74
N PRO A 638 2.13 2.74 -28.10
CA PRO A 638 2.88 3.95 -28.38
C PRO A 638 2.36 4.59 -29.67
N VAL A 639 2.10 5.89 -29.62
CA VAL A 639 1.74 6.71 -30.78
C VAL A 639 2.88 7.68 -31.06
N THR A 640 3.56 7.50 -32.19
CA THR A 640 4.76 8.27 -32.55
C THR A 640 4.52 9.16 -33.76
N PHE A 641 4.96 10.42 -33.65
CA PHE A 641 4.91 11.42 -34.71
C PHE A 641 6.31 11.96 -35.02
N THR A 642 6.57 12.31 -36.27
CA THR A 642 7.83 12.97 -36.66
C THR A 642 7.67 14.48 -36.57
N LEU A 643 8.57 15.12 -35.83
CA LEU A 643 8.62 16.56 -35.68
C LEU A 643 9.29 17.22 -36.89
N ALA A 644 8.75 18.36 -37.32
CA ALA A 644 9.37 19.15 -38.38
C ALA A 644 10.71 19.73 -37.91
N ALA A 645 11.69 19.82 -38.81
CA ALA A 645 13.04 20.29 -38.48
C ALA A 645 13.07 21.66 -37.74
N PRO A 646 12.27 22.69 -38.12
CA PRO A 646 12.24 23.94 -37.38
C PRO A 646 11.79 23.78 -35.92
N THR A 647 10.85 22.87 -35.67
CA THR A 647 10.37 22.54 -34.31
C THR A 647 11.47 21.87 -33.51
N VAL A 648 12.19 20.90 -34.09
CA VAL A 648 13.32 20.23 -33.43
C VAL A 648 14.43 21.24 -33.10
N THR A 649 14.75 22.15 -34.01
CA THR A 649 15.71 23.23 -33.75
C THR A 649 15.27 24.13 -32.60
N ALA A 650 13.99 24.52 -32.57
CA ALA A 650 13.45 25.34 -31.49
C ALA A 650 13.48 24.61 -30.13
N LEU A 651 13.11 23.33 -30.08
CA LEU A 651 13.15 22.52 -28.85
C LEU A 651 14.57 22.32 -28.33
N ASN A 652 15.56 22.20 -29.22
CA ASN A 652 16.98 22.09 -28.87
C ASN A 652 17.60 23.43 -28.43
N ALA A 653 16.90 24.55 -28.58
CA ALA A 653 17.29 25.84 -28.01
C ALA A 653 16.88 25.98 -26.53
N SER A 654 16.39 24.90 -25.90
CA SER A 654 15.97 24.83 -24.50
C SER A 654 14.90 25.86 -24.08
N PRO A 655 13.83 26.11 -24.87
CA PRO A 655 12.74 27.00 -24.48
C PRO A 655 12.06 26.55 -23.18
N SER A 656 11.52 27.51 -22.43
CA SER A 656 10.77 27.28 -21.18
C SER A 656 9.24 27.36 -21.35
N ASP A 657 8.75 27.65 -22.57
CA ASP A 657 7.35 27.93 -22.87
C ASP A 657 6.72 26.94 -23.86
N VAL A 658 7.24 25.70 -23.91
CA VAL A 658 6.69 24.64 -24.76
C VAL A 658 5.36 24.16 -24.21
N SER A 659 4.34 24.00 -25.06
CA SER A 659 3.09 23.34 -24.66
C SER A 659 2.59 22.38 -25.74
N LEU A 660 1.93 21.32 -25.29
CA LEU A 660 1.32 20.30 -26.13
C LEU A 660 -0.19 20.39 -26.03
N THR A 661 -0.86 20.07 -27.13
CA THR A 661 -2.32 19.91 -27.16
C THR A 661 -2.65 18.61 -27.85
N ILE A 662 -3.42 17.78 -27.16
CA ILE A 662 -3.94 16.52 -27.64
C ILE A 662 -5.40 16.74 -27.99
N GLU A 663 -5.74 16.55 -29.27
CA GLU A 663 -7.12 16.58 -29.73
C GLU A 663 -7.62 15.15 -29.98
N LEU A 664 -8.74 14.81 -29.35
CA LEU A 664 -9.34 13.49 -29.41
C LEU A 664 -10.74 13.60 -30.00
N SER A 665 -10.91 13.06 -31.20
CA SER A 665 -12.21 12.93 -31.88
C SER A 665 -12.70 11.51 -31.77
N VAL A 666 -13.79 11.27 -31.05
CA VAL A 666 -14.29 9.91 -30.73
C VAL A 666 -15.82 9.88 -30.75
N ASN A 667 -16.42 8.69 -30.67
CA ASN A 667 -17.88 8.58 -30.59
C ASN A 667 -18.37 8.99 -29.19
N PRO A 668 -19.43 9.81 -29.07
CA PRO A 668 -20.05 10.09 -27.77
C PRO A 668 -20.39 8.80 -27.02
N GLY A 669 -19.97 8.71 -25.76
CA GLY A 669 -20.17 7.52 -24.91
C GLY A 669 -19.09 6.45 -25.03
N SER A 670 -18.01 6.68 -25.80
CA SER A 670 -16.78 5.87 -25.71
C SER A 670 -15.88 6.32 -24.56
N GLY A 671 -14.91 5.47 -24.19
CA GLY A 671 -13.93 5.77 -23.12
C GLY A 671 -14.08 4.90 -21.87
N PRO A 672 -13.40 5.21 -20.76
CA PRO A 672 -12.40 6.28 -20.63
C PRO A 672 -11.14 5.98 -21.47
N TYR A 673 -10.45 7.02 -21.91
CA TYR A 673 -9.13 6.89 -22.55
C TYR A 673 -8.04 7.27 -21.55
N VAL A 674 -6.83 6.74 -21.71
CA VAL A 674 -5.68 7.09 -20.84
C VAL A 674 -4.50 7.49 -21.71
N VAL A 675 -3.80 8.55 -21.32
CA VAL A 675 -2.57 9.01 -21.96
C VAL A 675 -1.47 9.01 -20.92
N ASP A 676 -0.30 8.51 -21.31
CA ASP A 676 0.87 8.48 -20.44
C ASP A 676 2.19 8.64 -21.21
N ASN A 677 3.29 8.86 -20.49
CA ASN A 677 4.67 8.77 -20.98
C ASN A 677 4.94 9.57 -22.27
N VAL A 678 4.72 10.89 -22.22
CA VAL A 678 5.05 11.76 -23.36
C VAL A 678 6.57 11.93 -23.42
N ARG A 679 7.19 11.57 -24.54
CA ARG A 679 8.65 11.58 -24.66
C ARG A 679 9.11 11.99 -26.05
N PHE A 680 10.25 12.68 -26.07
CA PHE A 680 10.98 12.97 -27.30
C PHE A 680 12.03 11.89 -27.55
N THR A 681 12.03 11.28 -28.73
CA THR A 681 12.95 10.20 -29.09
C THR A 681 13.63 10.46 -30.44
N ASN A 682 14.75 9.77 -30.68
CA ASN A 682 15.50 9.83 -31.95
C ASN A 682 14.98 8.83 -33.00
#